data_AF-A0A954JH06-F1
#
_entry.id   AF-A0A954JH06-F1
#
_cell.length_a   1.000
_cell.length_b   1.000
_cell.length_c   1.000
_cell.angle_alpha   90.00
_cell.angle_beta   90.00
_cell.angle_gamma   90.00
#
_symmetry.space_group_name_H-M   'P 1'
#
loop_
_entity.id
_entity.type
_entity.pdbx_description
1 polymer ?
#
loop_
_entity_poly.entity_id
_entity_poly.type
_entity_poly.pdbx_seq_one_letter_code
_entity_poly.pdbx_strand_id
1 'polypeptide(L)'
;MSLTEIVILVPCHSLEDFPTELGDEPAAGLLNAFAVAFHPALLAATERFPGYRRADEAALATEGQLAFLPTASKDWVPHGWAEDSRRNGASVVSGVSDRDEMLKAALAAVSEEEANAFSEDIVADFLALGTVYLLTELLTRHMRNYSQLDEALMCKELVAGAQAARANDKEAAESHLKRCFEMLLDCREKFYPVECYLIDLCLILPRFADEKLSKLIESGIPLNLMAQGCEWQEIIENDATWKSKLSECWAKKDIDILGGEWNEPPSSLMSLDSFVHNLERGRGWFQEQLGKTPTVWGRKRFGVNPQIPQILSRFDYAGGLHFVLDDGIYPEEELAKFRWQGNDGTSIDSHSRIPLAGDSASSWLRFPVRMSESMDSDHTAGIIVARWPEMRTPWFNDLRRAARFAPVLGRFTTLTEFFGSTDTHGAIHDFKAGRYLSPFLLQSVAKREANPGSRYIRYWNAQRRFESVDWCEAMTQLLSTTTPTRSSVGPHESAALQLSPDDSAEQFETVENLLASTETEVGAQLVRSLTGDTAGNGEGVLIVNPLSAARDVFVEWPEGKAPQDGTGVKFRSVDESTNGAIVDLPACGFQWLPAIDASKAKRTSGGRTPMAEDLVLKTDTFEVELSNATGGIAQVRTYRRSPNRVSQQIALRFPHERRFISKDGDTPREVASIYSAMQLRESKIVSAGPAFGCIETIGDIYDQKKKTNVAHFTQRTSVYRGLPTIRVEIELDVLHMPEGDPWTNYYCCRFAWKQESAALSASMQEGAHLVTAPRIEAPHFFEIADDKYRTTIHTPGLTFHRKVNERMLDTLLVTEGEKARKFEFVVSLDNSYPFSATRNFFTPPLVIPTQHAPPEGGRSGWLFHVGGSNVQLQRILPLLPPKRDNASPHGFRLRLLETEGLHRTIPIHCFRTPNEALQVDLNGETLATVPIENEALQVNIAGYEMCDVEVRY
;
A
#
# COMPACT_ATOMS: atom_id res chain seq x y z
N MET A 1 34.99 -50.02 -17.93
CA MET A 1 36.18 -49.18 -17.67
C MET A 1 36.04 -48.63 -16.25
N SER A 2 37.12 -48.57 -15.47
CA SER A 2 37.05 -47.99 -14.12
C SER A 2 37.20 -46.47 -14.21
N LEU A 3 36.22 -45.73 -13.70
CA LEU A 3 36.30 -44.28 -13.54
C LEU A 3 37.36 -43.94 -12.48
N THR A 4 38.25 -42.98 -12.75
CA THR A 4 39.40 -42.66 -11.89
C THR A 4 39.41 -41.23 -11.36
N GLU A 5 38.72 -40.30 -12.03
CA GLU A 5 38.66 -38.90 -11.63
C GLU A 5 37.39 -38.22 -12.15
N ILE A 6 36.84 -37.31 -11.35
CA ILE A 6 35.73 -36.42 -11.72
C ILE A 6 36.24 -34.99 -11.66
N VAL A 7 36.04 -34.22 -12.73
CA VAL A 7 36.48 -32.83 -12.82
C VAL A 7 35.37 -31.93 -13.34
N ILE A 8 35.18 -30.77 -12.69
CA ILE A 8 34.26 -29.73 -13.12
C ILE A 8 35.07 -28.56 -13.69
N LEU A 9 34.78 -28.16 -14.93
CA LEU A 9 35.42 -26.99 -15.54
C LEU A 9 34.70 -25.71 -15.13
N VAL A 10 35.41 -24.79 -14.48
CA VAL A 10 34.85 -23.53 -13.98
C VAL A 10 35.32 -22.33 -14.81
N PRO A 11 34.46 -21.32 -15.05
CA PRO A 11 34.76 -20.15 -15.88
C PRO A 11 35.44 -19.03 -15.06
N CYS A 12 36.45 -19.38 -14.27
CA CYS A 12 37.14 -18.47 -13.36
C CYS A 12 38.55 -18.99 -13.06
N HIS A 13 39.44 -18.10 -12.59
CA HIS A 13 40.81 -18.45 -12.20
C HIS A 13 40.85 -19.21 -10.86
N SER A 14 39.93 -18.88 -9.97
CA SER A 14 39.74 -19.46 -8.64
C SER A 14 38.27 -19.35 -8.25
N LEU A 15 37.88 -19.90 -7.10
CA LEU A 15 36.51 -19.67 -6.59
C LEU A 15 36.30 -18.23 -6.08
N GLU A 16 37.34 -17.39 -5.97
CA GLU A 16 37.20 -15.98 -5.58
C GLU A 16 36.56 -15.13 -6.68
N ASP A 17 36.82 -15.46 -7.95
CA ASP A 17 36.28 -14.81 -9.14
C ASP A 17 35.19 -15.64 -9.83
N PHE A 18 34.58 -16.57 -9.08
CA PHE A 18 33.46 -17.38 -9.57
C PHE A 18 32.29 -16.48 -9.98
N PRO A 19 31.69 -16.65 -11.17
CA PRO A 19 30.62 -15.77 -11.61
C PRO A 19 29.34 -16.01 -10.82
N THR A 20 28.84 -14.98 -10.15
CA THR A 20 27.56 -15.01 -9.42
C THR A 20 26.42 -14.34 -10.20
N GLU A 21 26.76 -13.56 -11.23
CA GLU A 21 25.84 -12.76 -12.03
C GLU A 21 25.60 -13.41 -13.41
N LEU A 22 24.93 -14.56 -13.42
CA LEU A 22 24.57 -15.30 -14.64
C LEU A 22 23.06 -15.34 -14.86
N GLY A 23 22.63 -15.54 -16.10
CA GLY A 23 21.24 -15.91 -16.41
C GLY A 23 20.91 -17.33 -15.93
N ASP A 24 19.62 -17.67 -15.89
CA ASP A 24 19.15 -18.92 -15.25
C ASP A 24 19.75 -20.20 -15.87
N GLU A 25 19.80 -20.34 -17.19
CA GLU A 25 20.32 -21.56 -17.82
C GLU A 25 21.83 -21.76 -17.55
N PRO A 26 22.72 -20.76 -17.76
CA PRO A 26 24.13 -20.87 -17.36
C PRO A 26 24.34 -21.12 -15.86
N ALA A 27 23.56 -20.47 -15.00
CA ALA A 27 23.61 -20.68 -13.56
C ALA A 27 23.21 -22.12 -13.19
N ALA A 28 22.14 -22.64 -13.79
CA ALA A 28 21.67 -24.00 -13.58
C ALA A 28 22.73 -25.03 -13.96
N GLY A 29 23.38 -24.85 -15.13
CA GLY A 29 24.45 -25.73 -15.58
C GLY A 29 25.64 -25.77 -14.62
N LEU A 30 26.04 -24.64 -14.03
CA LEU A 30 27.12 -24.61 -13.03
C LEU A 30 26.72 -25.28 -11.72
N LEU A 31 25.59 -24.88 -11.14
CA LEU A 31 25.13 -25.42 -9.86
C LEU A 31 24.89 -26.93 -9.94
N ASN A 32 24.25 -27.40 -11.01
CA ASN A 32 23.98 -28.83 -11.19
C ASN A 32 25.25 -29.63 -11.47
N ALA A 33 26.28 -29.07 -12.12
CA ALA A 33 27.55 -29.79 -12.31
C ALA A 33 28.21 -30.15 -10.97
N PHE A 34 28.18 -29.24 -9.99
CA PHE A 34 28.65 -29.52 -8.64
C PHE A 34 27.76 -30.52 -7.91
N ALA A 35 26.43 -30.38 -8.00
CA ALA A 35 25.52 -31.34 -7.38
C ALA A 35 25.71 -32.77 -7.93
N VAL A 36 25.71 -32.92 -9.26
CA VAL A 36 25.78 -34.22 -9.95
C VAL A 36 27.13 -34.90 -9.77
N ALA A 37 28.22 -34.15 -9.66
CA ALA A 37 29.55 -34.71 -9.41
C ALA A 37 29.64 -35.47 -8.06
N PHE A 38 28.74 -35.17 -7.12
CA PHE A 38 28.65 -35.85 -5.82
C PHE A 38 27.74 -37.09 -5.84
N HIS A 39 27.26 -37.55 -6.99
CA HIS A 39 26.43 -38.75 -7.06
C HIS A 39 27.14 -39.98 -6.46
N PRO A 40 26.49 -40.79 -5.61
CA PRO A 40 27.15 -41.87 -4.87
C PRO A 40 27.76 -42.95 -5.77
N ALA A 41 27.14 -43.25 -6.92
CA ALA A 41 27.73 -44.16 -7.92
C ALA A 41 29.08 -43.67 -8.47
N LEU A 42 29.22 -42.36 -8.71
CA LEU A 42 30.45 -41.78 -9.24
C LEU A 42 31.54 -41.75 -8.16
N LEU A 43 31.16 -41.44 -6.92
CA LEU A 43 32.06 -41.45 -5.76
C LEU A 43 32.54 -42.85 -5.41
N ALA A 44 31.65 -43.85 -5.41
CA ALA A 44 32.01 -45.24 -5.14
C ALA A 44 32.87 -45.85 -6.25
N ALA A 45 32.73 -45.37 -7.49
CA ALA A 45 33.56 -45.82 -8.62
C ALA A 45 34.97 -45.20 -8.60
N THR A 46 35.09 -43.92 -8.21
CA THR A 46 36.37 -43.19 -8.24
C THR A 46 37.16 -43.25 -6.94
N GLU A 47 36.48 -43.47 -5.81
CA GLU A 47 37.06 -43.39 -4.46
C GLU A 47 37.80 -42.07 -4.19
N ARG A 48 37.37 -40.99 -4.85
CA ARG A 48 38.00 -39.66 -4.78
C ARG A 48 36.97 -38.56 -4.61
N PHE A 49 37.42 -37.45 -4.04
CA PHE A 49 36.66 -36.22 -3.94
C PHE A 49 36.55 -35.55 -5.33
N PRO A 50 35.36 -35.06 -5.74
CA PRO A 50 35.21 -34.35 -7.00
C PRO A 50 36.02 -33.05 -7.01
N GLY A 51 36.83 -32.84 -8.05
CA GLY A 51 37.66 -31.63 -8.18
C GLY A 51 37.09 -30.63 -9.20
N TYR A 52 37.61 -29.40 -9.17
CA TYR A 52 37.38 -28.43 -10.25
C TYR A 52 38.69 -27.97 -10.88
N ARG A 53 38.64 -27.54 -12.15
CA ARG A 53 39.78 -26.97 -12.88
C ARG A 53 39.33 -25.76 -13.68
N ARG A 54 40.24 -24.81 -13.89
CA ARG A 54 40.00 -23.64 -14.74
C ARG A 54 39.74 -24.09 -16.17
N ALA A 55 38.71 -23.54 -16.79
CA ALA A 55 38.33 -23.90 -18.16
C ALA A 55 39.33 -23.41 -19.22
N ASP A 56 40.00 -22.26 -18.99
CA ASP A 56 40.97 -21.66 -19.94
C ASP A 56 42.28 -22.43 -20.06
N GLU A 57 42.71 -23.09 -18.98
CA GLU A 57 43.95 -23.88 -18.91
C GLU A 57 43.68 -25.40 -18.88
N ALA A 58 42.45 -25.84 -19.20
CA ALA A 58 42.06 -27.24 -19.12
C ALA A 58 42.75 -28.09 -20.21
N ALA A 59 43.66 -28.98 -19.80
CA ALA A 59 44.16 -30.05 -20.65
C ALA A 59 43.02 -30.98 -21.13
N LEU A 60 43.20 -31.65 -22.27
CA LEU A 60 42.23 -32.64 -22.76
C LEU A 60 42.04 -33.74 -21.73
N ALA A 61 40.78 -34.07 -21.42
CA ALA A 61 40.49 -35.20 -20.55
C ALA A 61 40.87 -36.52 -21.24
N THR A 62 41.30 -37.50 -20.46
CA THR A 62 41.76 -38.81 -20.93
C THR A 62 40.84 -39.94 -20.48
N GLU A 63 41.09 -41.16 -20.99
CA GLU A 63 40.39 -42.38 -20.56
C GLU A 63 40.32 -42.50 -19.03
N GLY A 64 39.13 -42.84 -18.54
CA GLY A 64 38.84 -42.95 -17.10
C GLY A 64 38.53 -41.64 -16.39
N GLN A 65 38.51 -40.48 -17.06
CA GLN A 65 38.05 -39.21 -16.49
C GLN A 65 36.62 -38.88 -16.90
N LEU A 66 35.81 -38.38 -15.95
CA LEU A 66 34.51 -37.75 -16.20
C LEU A 66 34.66 -36.24 -16.04
N ALA A 67 34.48 -35.49 -17.12
CA ALA A 67 34.56 -34.05 -17.12
C ALA A 67 33.19 -33.41 -17.32
N PHE A 68 32.81 -32.50 -16.42
CA PHE A 68 31.67 -31.61 -16.60
C PHE A 68 32.15 -30.32 -17.26
N LEU A 69 31.54 -29.96 -18.39
CA LEU A 69 31.68 -28.67 -19.06
C LEU A 69 30.34 -27.92 -18.95
N PRO A 70 30.13 -27.17 -17.85
CA PRO A 70 28.97 -26.30 -17.68
C PRO A 70 28.82 -25.33 -18.85
N THR A 71 27.58 -24.93 -19.15
CA THR A 71 27.26 -23.99 -20.23
C THR A 71 28.01 -22.67 -20.11
N ALA A 72 28.17 -22.12 -18.89
CA ALA A 72 28.96 -20.91 -18.62
C ALA A 72 30.46 -21.05 -18.93
N SER A 73 31.00 -22.27 -18.91
CA SER A 73 32.43 -22.56 -19.15
C SER A 73 32.74 -22.87 -20.61
N LYS A 74 31.73 -23.00 -21.47
CA LYS A 74 31.89 -23.44 -22.86
C LYS A 74 32.77 -22.50 -23.69
N ASP A 75 32.64 -21.19 -23.47
CA ASP A 75 33.39 -20.18 -24.22
C ASP A 75 34.82 -19.99 -23.68
N TRP A 76 35.16 -20.63 -22.55
CA TRP A 76 36.48 -20.57 -21.93
C TRP A 76 37.41 -21.69 -22.41
N VAL A 77 36.85 -22.80 -22.92
CA VAL A 77 37.66 -23.90 -23.48
C VAL A 77 37.95 -23.68 -24.97
N PRO A 78 39.06 -24.25 -25.51
CA PRO A 78 39.31 -24.24 -26.94
C PRO A 78 38.16 -24.86 -27.76
N HIS A 79 37.95 -24.36 -28.98
CA HIS A 79 36.92 -24.90 -29.87
C HIS A 79 37.18 -26.38 -30.16
N GLY A 80 36.17 -27.22 -29.95
CA GLY A 80 36.29 -28.67 -30.13
C GLY A 80 36.81 -29.44 -28.91
N TRP A 81 37.10 -28.77 -27.78
CA TRP A 81 37.67 -29.41 -26.58
C TRP A 81 36.85 -30.61 -26.08
N ALA A 82 35.52 -30.51 -26.11
CA ALA A 82 34.62 -31.57 -25.66
C ALA A 82 34.69 -32.79 -26.60
N GLU A 83 34.67 -32.57 -27.92
CA GLU A 83 34.82 -33.62 -28.93
C GLU A 83 36.21 -34.27 -28.88
N ASP A 84 37.26 -33.47 -28.71
CA ASP A 84 38.65 -33.94 -28.58
C ASP A 84 38.85 -34.79 -27.33
N SER A 85 38.31 -34.36 -26.19
CA SER A 85 38.38 -35.11 -24.94
C SER A 85 37.62 -36.45 -25.04
N ARG A 86 36.44 -36.47 -25.71
CA ARG A 86 35.74 -37.73 -26.02
C ARG A 86 36.54 -38.66 -26.93
N ARG A 87 37.24 -38.10 -27.93
CA ARG A 87 38.15 -38.87 -28.81
C ARG A 87 39.33 -39.47 -28.04
N ASN A 88 39.78 -38.82 -26.97
CA ASN A 88 40.80 -39.32 -26.05
C ASN A 88 40.28 -40.34 -25.01
N GLY A 89 39.03 -40.77 -25.13
CA GLY A 89 38.43 -41.80 -24.27
C GLY A 89 37.79 -41.28 -22.98
N ALA A 90 37.73 -39.96 -22.76
CA ALA A 90 37.06 -39.38 -21.60
C ALA A 90 35.54 -39.31 -21.75
N SER A 91 34.83 -39.40 -20.63
CA SER A 91 33.40 -39.10 -20.57
C SER A 91 33.21 -37.60 -20.36
N VAL A 92 32.53 -36.91 -21.28
CA VAL A 92 32.34 -35.45 -21.20
C VAL A 92 30.86 -35.10 -21.23
N VAL A 93 30.37 -34.50 -20.14
CA VAL A 93 29.02 -33.95 -20.02
C VAL A 93 29.09 -32.47 -20.40
N SER A 94 28.48 -32.08 -21.51
CA SER A 94 28.54 -30.71 -22.04
C SER A 94 27.22 -30.29 -22.66
N GLY A 95 26.85 -29.01 -22.53
CA GLY A 95 25.65 -28.47 -23.17
C GLY A 95 24.33 -28.92 -22.53
N VAL A 96 24.38 -29.29 -21.25
CA VAL A 96 23.23 -29.71 -20.45
C VAL A 96 23.16 -28.83 -19.20
N SER A 97 21.97 -28.34 -18.89
CA SER A 97 21.72 -27.47 -17.72
C SER A 97 20.67 -28.06 -16.76
N ASP A 98 19.78 -28.91 -17.28
CA ASP A 98 18.81 -29.66 -16.47
C ASP A 98 19.50 -30.74 -15.63
N ARG A 99 19.04 -30.95 -14.39
CA ARG A 99 19.70 -31.86 -13.45
C ARG A 99 19.52 -33.32 -13.85
N ASP A 100 18.34 -33.72 -14.30
CA ASP A 100 18.04 -35.11 -14.62
C ASP A 100 18.73 -35.54 -15.92
N GLU A 101 18.75 -34.65 -16.92
CA GLU A 101 19.54 -34.84 -18.13
C GLU A 101 21.04 -34.96 -17.83
N MET A 102 21.54 -34.12 -16.91
CA MET A 102 22.96 -34.13 -16.51
C MET A 102 23.32 -35.39 -15.72
N LEU A 103 22.44 -35.85 -14.83
CA LEU A 103 22.57 -37.13 -14.11
C LEU A 103 22.67 -38.28 -15.11
N LYS A 104 21.73 -38.35 -16.06
CA LYS A 104 21.72 -39.40 -17.08
C LYS A 104 23.01 -39.39 -17.92
N ALA A 105 23.49 -38.22 -18.31
CA ALA A 105 24.73 -38.07 -19.07
C ALA A 105 25.97 -38.47 -18.27
N ALA A 106 26.03 -38.11 -16.97
CA ALA A 106 27.14 -38.45 -16.09
C ALA A 106 27.19 -39.94 -15.75
N LEU A 107 26.03 -40.56 -15.49
CA LEU A 107 25.91 -41.98 -15.13
C LEU A 107 26.23 -42.92 -16.29
N ALA A 108 26.22 -42.45 -17.54
CA ALA A 108 26.72 -43.21 -18.68
C ALA A 108 28.22 -43.57 -18.57
N ALA A 109 28.96 -42.93 -17.66
CA ALA A 109 30.37 -43.21 -17.40
C ALA A 109 30.61 -44.42 -16.46
N VAL A 110 29.56 -44.93 -15.80
CA VAL A 110 29.60 -46.13 -14.94
C VAL A 110 28.69 -47.21 -15.51
N SER A 111 28.76 -48.44 -14.99
CA SER A 111 27.86 -49.50 -15.45
C SER A 111 26.41 -49.26 -15.01
N GLU A 112 25.44 -49.77 -15.77
CA GLU A 112 24.00 -49.61 -15.47
C GLU A 112 23.62 -50.26 -14.12
N GLU A 113 24.26 -51.38 -13.77
CA GLU A 113 24.10 -52.02 -12.47
C GLU A 113 24.61 -51.13 -11.32
N GLU A 114 25.71 -50.41 -11.53
CA GLU A 114 26.26 -49.47 -10.54
C GLU A 114 25.42 -48.20 -10.43
N ALA A 115 24.92 -47.67 -11.54
CA ALA A 115 24.08 -46.48 -11.54
C ALA A 115 22.76 -46.71 -10.77
N ASN A 116 22.16 -47.89 -10.91
CA ASN A 116 20.87 -48.23 -10.32
C ASN A 116 20.96 -48.89 -8.92
N ALA A 117 22.15 -48.97 -8.32
CA ALA A 117 22.38 -49.63 -7.04
C ALA A 117 21.89 -48.83 -5.80
N PHE A 118 21.39 -47.60 -6.00
CA PHE A 118 21.14 -46.64 -4.92
C PHE A 118 19.66 -46.24 -4.86
N SER A 119 19.14 -46.05 -3.66
CA SER A 119 17.80 -45.48 -3.48
C SER A 119 17.78 -43.98 -3.85
N GLU A 120 16.68 -43.51 -4.43
CA GLU A 120 16.51 -42.10 -4.83
C GLU A 120 16.71 -41.12 -3.67
N ASP A 121 16.28 -41.48 -2.45
CA ASP A 121 16.40 -40.62 -1.26
C ASP A 121 17.87 -40.37 -0.88
N ILE A 122 18.69 -41.43 -0.86
CA ILE A 122 20.13 -41.31 -0.58
C ILE A 122 20.83 -40.53 -1.70
N VAL A 123 20.50 -40.82 -2.97
CA VAL A 123 21.07 -40.07 -4.10
C VAL A 123 20.80 -38.58 -3.92
N ALA A 124 19.57 -38.20 -3.61
CA ALA A 124 19.21 -36.80 -3.40
C ALA A 124 20.00 -36.15 -2.24
N ASP A 125 20.29 -36.87 -1.16
CA ASP A 125 21.10 -36.34 -0.04
C ASP A 125 22.56 -36.11 -0.43
N PHE A 126 23.14 -36.96 -1.28
CA PHE A 126 24.47 -36.76 -1.87
C PHE A 126 24.52 -35.58 -2.84
N LEU A 127 23.50 -35.42 -3.69
CA LEU A 127 23.39 -34.25 -4.58
C LEU A 127 23.27 -32.95 -3.77
N ALA A 128 22.51 -32.99 -2.67
CA ALA A 128 22.38 -31.86 -1.76
C ALA A 128 23.72 -31.48 -1.13
N LEU A 129 24.53 -32.47 -0.74
CA LEU A 129 25.89 -32.23 -0.23
C LEU A 129 26.77 -31.51 -1.26
N GLY A 130 26.70 -31.89 -2.54
CA GLY A 130 27.42 -31.21 -3.61
C GLY A 130 27.00 -29.75 -3.80
N THR A 131 25.69 -29.48 -3.77
CA THR A 131 25.15 -28.11 -3.80
C THR A 131 25.63 -27.29 -2.59
N VAL A 132 25.49 -27.82 -1.37
CA VAL A 132 25.85 -27.11 -0.13
C VAL A 132 27.36 -26.90 -0.02
N TYR A 133 28.17 -27.84 -0.49
CA TYR A 133 29.63 -27.69 -0.58
C TYR A 133 30.00 -26.46 -1.41
N LEU A 134 29.49 -26.36 -2.64
CA LEU A 134 29.76 -25.20 -3.50
C LEU A 134 29.34 -23.89 -2.84
N LEU A 135 28.10 -23.81 -2.35
CA LEU A 135 27.59 -22.59 -1.74
C LEU A 135 28.39 -22.17 -0.49
N THR A 136 28.85 -23.14 0.30
CA THR A 136 29.70 -22.89 1.48
C THR A 136 31.09 -22.39 1.08
N GLU A 137 31.69 -22.99 0.05
CA GLU A 137 32.99 -22.56 -0.47
C GLU A 137 32.94 -21.13 -1.02
N LEU A 138 31.89 -20.80 -1.79
CA LEU A 138 31.64 -19.44 -2.28
C LEU A 138 31.38 -18.45 -1.14
N LEU A 139 30.55 -18.82 -0.17
CA LEU A 139 30.24 -17.96 0.98
C LEU A 139 31.50 -17.63 1.78
N THR A 140 32.36 -18.63 2.01
CA THR A 140 33.65 -18.45 2.69
C THR A 140 34.49 -17.37 2.01
N ARG A 141 34.45 -17.28 0.67
CA ARG A 141 35.25 -16.35 -0.15
C ARG A 141 34.65 -14.96 -0.14
N HIS A 142 33.32 -14.86 -0.22
CA HIS A 142 32.63 -13.59 -0.04
C HIS A 142 32.84 -12.99 1.36
N MET A 143 32.93 -13.84 2.38
CA MET A 143 33.33 -13.46 3.74
C MET A 143 34.84 -13.21 3.89
N ARG A 144 35.62 -13.19 2.80
CA ARG A 144 37.07 -12.89 2.75
C ARG A 144 37.91 -13.85 3.60
N ASN A 145 37.49 -15.10 3.69
CA ASN A 145 38.17 -16.18 4.41
C ASN A 145 38.69 -17.25 3.43
N TYR A 146 39.63 -18.06 3.91
CA TYR A 146 40.14 -19.23 3.19
C TYR A 146 39.37 -20.50 3.63
N SER A 147 39.16 -21.45 2.73
CA SER A 147 38.63 -22.76 3.14
C SER A 147 39.61 -23.44 4.08
N GLN A 148 39.04 -24.00 5.15
CA GLN A 148 39.76 -24.82 6.12
C GLN A 148 39.15 -26.22 6.19
N LEU A 149 38.51 -26.66 5.11
CA LEU A 149 37.97 -28.00 4.99
C LEU A 149 39.13 -29.00 4.92
N ASP A 150 39.12 -29.99 5.81
CA ASP A 150 40.03 -31.13 5.71
C ASP A 150 39.55 -32.03 4.55
N GLU A 151 40.03 -31.74 3.34
CA GLU A 151 39.64 -32.48 2.12
C GLU A 151 39.95 -33.98 2.22
N ALA A 152 41.01 -34.37 2.94
CA ALA A 152 41.37 -35.78 3.07
C ALA A 152 40.36 -36.52 3.96
N LEU A 153 39.97 -35.92 5.08
CA LEU A 153 38.91 -36.46 5.93
C LEU A 153 37.56 -36.42 5.22
N MET A 154 37.22 -35.31 4.55
CA MET A 154 35.98 -35.16 3.80
C MET A 154 35.86 -36.23 2.72
N CYS A 155 36.93 -36.45 1.95
CA CYS A 155 36.99 -37.50 0.94
C CYS A 155 36.77 -38.89 1.56
N LYS A 156 37.41 -39.17 2.70
CA LYS A 156 37.28 -40.46 3.38
C LYS A 156 35.84 -40.73 3.82
N GLU A 157 35.19 -39.75 4.47
CA GLU A 157 33.81 -39.89 4.95
C GLU A 157 32.82 -39.96 3.77
N LEU A 158 33.02 -39.13 2.74
CA LEU A 158 32.20 -39.11 1.53
C LEU A 158 32.22 -40.46 0.80
N VAL A 159 33.40 -41.03 0.59
CA VAL A 159 33.58 -42.35 -0.06
C VAL A 159 33.03 -43.46 0.82
N ALA A 160 33.28 -43.44 2.14
CA ALA A 160 32.72 -44.43 3.06
C ALA A 160 31.18 -44.42 3.04
N GLY A 161 30.56 -43.24 3.01
CA GLY A 161 29.12 -43.09 2.84
C GLY A 161 28.62 -43.66 1.51
N ALA A 162 29.32 -43.40 0.40
CA ALA A 162 28.94 -43.92 -0.91
C ALA A 162 29.07 -45.46 -0.99
N GLN A 163 30.10 -46.04 -0.37
CA GLN A 163 30.25 -47.50 -0.29
C GLN A 163 29.20 -48.15 0.62
N ALA A 164 28.87 -47.51 1.75
CA ALA A 164 27.77 -47.96 2.62
C ALA A 164 26.43 -47.94 1.88
N ALA A 165 26.15 -46.87 1.13
CA ALA A 165 24.97 -46.76 0.30
C ALA A 165 24.93 -47.85 -0.79
N ARG A 166 26.07 -48.17 -1.43
CA ARG A 166 26.19 -49.27 -2.41
C ARG A 166 25.94 -50.64 -1.77
N ALA A 167 26.32 -50.80 -0.50
CA ALA A 167 26.05 -52.00 0.30
C ALA A 167 24.61 -52.06 0.84
N ASN A 168 23.76 -51.08 0.50
CA ASN A 168 22.40 -50.92 0.99
C ASN A 168 22.31 -50.76 2.52
N ASP A 169 23.36 -50.21 3.15
CA ASP A 169 23.42 -49.83 4.56
C ASP A 169 23.08 -48.34 4.71
N LYS A 170 21.78 -48.05 4.79
CA LYS A 170 21.26 -46.67 4.86
C LYS A 170 21.72 -45.92 6.11
N GLU A 171 21.75 -46.59 7.27
CA GLU A 171 22.11 -45.96 8.54
C GLU A 171 23.58 -45.53 8.56
N ALA A 172 24.48 -46.39 8.07
CA ALA A 172 25.88 -46.03 7.93
C ALA A 172 26.10 -44.91 6.90
N ALA A 173 25.39 -44.96 5.76
CA ALA A 173 25.48 -43.91 4.75
C ALA A 173 25.03 -42.53 5.28
N GLU A 174 23.89 -42.48 5.98
CA GLU A 174 23.38 -41.26 6.61
C GLU A 174 24.32 -40.74 7.72
N SER A 175 24.95 -41.63 8.49
CA SER A 175 25.94 -41.26 9.52
C SER A 175 27.18 -40.60 8.90
N HIS A 176 27.72 -41.17 7.82
CA HIS A 176 28.84 -40.58 7.09
C HIS A 176 28.47 -39.24 6.42
N LEU A 177 27.29 -39.15 5.81
CA LEU A 177 26.78 -37.89 5.25
C LEU A 177 26.61 -36.82 6.32
N LYS A 178 26.05 -37.18 7.48
CA LYS A 178 25.92 -36.27 8.63
C LYS A 178 27.26 -35.66 9.01
N ARG A 179 28.29 -36.47 9.11
CA ARG A 179 29.65 -36.01 9.41
C ARG A 179 30.20 -35.06 8.34
N CYS A 180 29.91 -35.33 7.05
CA CYS A 180 30.28 -34.42 5.96
C CYS A 180 29.60 -33.05 6.10
N PHE A 181 28.30 -33.01 6.41
CA PHE A 181 27.57 -31.75 6.63
C PHE A 181 28.06 -31.02 7.89
N GLU A 182 28.35 -31.73 9.00
CA GLU A 182 28.92 -31.15 10.22
C GLU A 182 30.30 -30.52 9.93
N MET A 183 31.14 -31.14 9.09
CA MET A 183 32.42 -30.55 8.69
C MET A 183 32.25 -29.23 7.90
N LEU A 184 31.21 -29.12 7.05
CA LEU A 184 30.90 -27.87 6.36
C LEU A 184 30.37 -26.81 7.33
N LEU A 185 29.54 -27.20 8.30
CA LEU A 185 29.07 -26.32 9.37
C LEU A 185 30.25 -25.76 10.19
N ASP A 186 31.17 -26.63 10.63
CA ASP A 186 32.38 -26.25 11.36
C ASP A 186 33.20 -25.22 10.57
N CYS A 187 33.28 -25.37 9.24
CA CYS A 187 33.97 -24.41 8.38
C CYS A 187 33.27 -23.04 8.37
N ARG A 188 31.93 -23.02 8.30
CA ARG A 188 31.14 -21.77 8.33
C ARG A 188 31.25 -21.07 9.69
N GLU A 189 31.17 -21.83 10.78
CA GLU A 189 31.18 -21.26 12.13
C GLU A 189 32.52 -20.65 12.53
N LYS A 190 33.62 -21.03 11.88
CA LYS A 190 34.94 -20.41 12.11
C LYS A 190 34.99 -18.93 11.75
N PHE A 191 34.31 -18.52 10.68
CA PHE A 191 34.25 -17.12 10.28
C PHE A 191 32.94 -16.43 10.69
N TYR A 192 31.87 -17.18 10.92
CA TYR A 192 30.60 -16.65 11.42
C TYR A 192 29.94 -17.64 12.40
N PRO A 193 30.26 -17.54 13.71
CA PRO A 193 29.81 -18.50 14.73
C PRO A 193 28.37 -18.27 15.24
N VAL A 194 27.69 -17.24 14.75
CA VAL A 194 26.32 -16.90 15.16
C VAL A 194 25.31 -17.69 14.31
N GLU A 195 24.12 -17.95 14.87
CA GLU A 195 23.02 -18.51 14.09
C GLU A 195 22.67 -17.60 12.91
N CYS A 196 22.33 -18.24 11.79
CA CYS A 196 21.79 -17.57 10.62
C CYS A 196 20.48 -18.24 10.25
N TYR A 197 19.54 -17.48 9.67
CA TYR A 197 18.19 -17.96 9.44
C TYR A 197 17.84 -18.06 7.95
N LEU A 198 17.13 -19.13 7.61
CA LEU A 198 16.48 -19.32 6.32
C LEU A 198 14.97 -19.31 6.53
N ILE A 199 14.26 -18.50 5.77
CA ILE A 199 12.83 -18.30 5.92
C ILE A 199 12.16 -18.73 4.62
N ASP A 200 11.45 -19.86 4.67
CA ASP A 200 10.67 -20.37 3.55
C ASP A 200 9.34 -19.62 3.46
N LEU A 201 9.22 -18.70 2.49
CA LEU A 201 8.01 -17.94 2.22
C LEU A 201 7.27 -18.52 1.02
N CYS A 202 6.20 -19.26 1.29
CA CYS A 202 5.35 -19.89 0.28
C CYS A 202 4.12 -19.03 -0.01
N LEU A 203 4.03 -18.53 -1.24
CA LEU A 203 2.90 -17.76 -1.75
C LEU A 203 1.76 -18.69 -2.14
N ILE A 204 0.57 -18.46 -1.60
CA ILE A 204 -0.60 -19.33 -1.82
C ILE A 204 -1.62 -18.64 -2.72
N LEU A 205 -2.21 -19.45 -3.61
CA LEU A 205 -3.43 -19.15 -4.37
C LEU A 205 -4.35 -20.36 -4.28
N PRO A 206 -5.69 -20.20 -4.35
CA PRO A 206 -6.63 -21.31 -4.21
C PRO A 206 -6.36 -22.49 -5.16
N ARG A 207 -5.97 -22.19 -6.41
CA ARG A 207 -5.61 -23.21 -7.42
C ARG A 207 -4.38 -24.06 -7.09
N PHE A 208 -3.57 -23.65 -6.11
CA PHE A 208 -2.37 -24.38 -5.67
C PHE A 208 -2.59 -25.12 -4.34
N ALA A 209 -3.81 -25.14 -3.81
CA ALA A 209 -4.17 -25.92 -2.64
C ALA A 209 -4.42 -27.40 -3.01
N ASP A 210 -3.35 -28.10 -3.36
CA ASP A 210 -3.37 -29.49 -3.84
C ASP A 210 -2.53 -30.43 -2.94
N GLU A 211 -2.31 -31.67 -3.41
CA GLU A 211 -1.50 -32.68 -2.72
C GLU A 211 -0.04 -32.22 -2.51
N LYS A 212 0.50 -31.34 -3.36
CA LYS A 212 1.88 -30.85 -3.23
C LYS A 212 2.00 -29.89 -2.06
N LEU A 213 1.06 -28.94 -1.94
CA LEU A 213 0.97 -28.08 -0.75
C LEU A 213 0.72 -28.91 0.52
N SER A 214 -0.09 -29.97 0.39
CA SER A 214 -0.40 -30.89 1.48
C SER A 214 0.88 -31.55 2.01
N LYS A 215 1.69 -32.16 1.14
CA LYS A 215 3.00 -32.75 1.52
C LYS A 215 3.97 -31.73 2.08
N LEU A 216 3.94 -30.51 1.56
CA LEU A 216 4.82 -29.44 1.99
C LEU A 216 4.57 -29.02 3.45
N ILE A 217 3.31 -28.84 3.82
CA ILE A 217 2.90 -28.49 5.20
C ILE A 217 3.22 -29.62 6.19
N GLU A 218 3.12 -30.88 5.75
CA GLU A 218 3.41 -32.07 6.58
C GLU A 218 4.91 -32.42 6.68
N SER A 219 5.77 -31.69 5.97
CA SER A 219 7.21 -32.01 5.91
C SER A 219 7.96 -31.88 7.24
N GLY A 220 7.40 -31.15 8.21
CA GLY A 220 8.03 -30.86 9.50
C GLY A 220 9.15 -29.82 9.46
N ILE A 221 9.41 -29.21 8.29
CA ILE A 221 10.34 -28.09 8.15
C ILE A 221 9.56 -26.78 8.30
N PRO A 222 10.04 -25.80 9.10
CA PRO A 222 9.38 -24.51 9.28
C PRO A 222 8.99 -23.83 7.96
N LEU A 223 7.73 -23.43 7.84
CA LEU A 223 7.15 -22.91 6.60
C LEU A 223 6.25 -21.69 6.87
N ASN A 224 6.34 -20.66 6.04
CA ASN A 224 5.53 -19.45 6.16
C ASN A 224 4.60 -19.33 4.96
N LEU A 225 3.28 -19.34 5.20
CA LEU A 225 2.24 -19.34 4.19
C LEU A 225 1.64 -17.94 4.05
N MET A 226 1.68 -17.36 2.86
CA MET A 226 1.11 -16.03 2.60
C MET A 226 -0.07 -16.11 1.63
N ALA A 227 -1.26 -15.77 2.12
CA ALA A 227 -2.49 -15.64 1.32
C ALA A 227 -3.48 -14.69 2.00
N GLN A 228 -4.43 -14.18 1.21
CA GLN A 228 -5.52 -13.32 1.64
C GLN A 228 -6.59 -14.14 2.37
N GLY A 229 -7.35 -13.51 3.28
CA GLY A 229 -8.46 -14.17 3.98
C GLY A 229 -9.48 -14.79 3.04
N CYS A 230 -9.85 -14.10 1.95
CA CYS A 230 -10.79 -14.63 0.96
C CYS A 230 -10.23 -15.84 0.17
N GLU A 231 -8.92 -15.90 -0.05
CA GLU A 231 -8.27 -17.05 -0.70
C GLU A 231 -8.30 -18.28 0.23
N TRP A 232 -8.06 -18.08 1.53
CA TRP A 232 -8.18 -19.15 2.52
C TRP A 232 -9.61 -19.64 2.69
N GLN A 233 -10.60 -18.74 2.64
CA GLN A 233 -12.01 -19.11 2.61
C GLN A 233 -12.29 -20.05 1.43
N GLU A 234 -11.91 -19.65 0.22
CA GLU A 234 -12.11 -20.47 -0.99
C GLU A 234 -11.45 -21.85 -0.85
N ILE A 235 -10.22 -21.91 -0.32
CA ILE A 235 -9.50 -23.18 -0.09
C ILE A 235 -10.27 -24.12 0.85
N ILE A 236 -10.74 -23.61 1.99
CA ILE A 236 -11.45 -24.42 2.99
C ILE A 236 -12.85 -24.80 2.52
N GLU A 237 -13.54 -23.93 1.78
CA GLU A 237 -14.85 -24.22 1.19
C GLU A 237 -14.76 -25.31 0.11
N ASN A 238 -13.67 -25.30 -0.68
CA ASN A 238 -13.41 -26.33 -1.67
C ASN A 238 -13.02 -27.68 -1.05
N ASP A 239 -12.24 -27.66 0.04
CA ASP A 239 -11.88 -28.86 0.81
C ASP A 239 -11.73 -28.56 2.31
N ALA A 240 -12.71 -29.00 3.10
CA ALA A 240 -12.76 -28.77 4.54
C ALA A 240 -11.62 -29.45 5.32
N THR A 241 -10.91 -30.42 4.74
CA THR A 241 -9.76 -31.08 5.40
C THR A 241 -8.60 -30.12 5.65
N TRP A 242 -8.49 -29.04 4.87
CA TRP A 242 -7.50 -27.98 5.08
C TRP A 242 -7.63 -27.33 6.45
N LYS A 243 -8.86 -27.17 6.97
CA LYS A 243 -9.10 -26.54 8.27
C LYS A 243 -8.39 -27.26 9.41
N SER A 244 -8.58 -28.58 9.53
CA SER A 244 -7.94 -29.38 10.58
C SER A 244 -6.43 -29.41 10.39
N LYS A 245 -5.98 -29.61 9.14
CA LYS A 245 -4.55 -29.67 8.80
C LYS A 245 -3.79 -28.39 9.17
N LEU A 246 -4.30 -27.24 8.74
CA LEU A 246 -3.71 -25.93 9.05
C LEU A 246 -3.73 -25.67 10.55
N SER A 247 -4.83 -25.96 11.23
CA SER A 247 -4.96 -25.77 12.68
C SER A 247 -3.93 -26.60 13.46
N GLU A 248 -3.75 -27.87 13.10
CA GLU A 248 -2.80 -28.78 13.76
C GLU A 248 -1.34 -28.35 13.53
N CYS A 249 -0.94 -28.07 12.30
CA CYS A 249 0.43 -27.65 11.98
C CYS A 249 0.75 -26.28 12.57
N TRP A 250 -0.20 -25.34 12.57
CA TRP A 250 -0.02 -24.02 13.16
C TRP A 250 -0.02 -24.06 14.70
N ALA A 251 -0.70 -25.04 15.31
CA ALA A 251 -0.58 -25.30 16.75
C ALA A 251 0.81 -25.80 17.15
N LYS A 252 1.42 -26.65 16.30
CA LYS A 252 2.79 -27.19 16.50
C LYS A 252 3.90 -26.17 16.24
N LYS A 253 3.57 -25.02 15.62
CA LYS A 253 4.54 -24.00 15.14
C LYS A 253 5.41 -24.49 13.98
N ASP A 254 4.99 -25.55 13.28
CA ASP A 254 5.66 -26.04 12.07
C ASP A 254 5.38 -25.12 10.88
N ILE A 255 4.23 -24.45 10.91
CA ILE A 255 3.85 -23.43 9.92
C ILE A 255 3.49 -22.12 10.61
N ASP A 256 3.60 -21.03 9.86
CA ASP A 256 3.05 -19.73 10.19
C ASP A 256 2.18 -19.21 9.04
N ILE A 257 1.05 -18.59 9.35
CA ILE A 257 0.16 -17.98 8.36
C ILE A 257 0.32 -16.48 8.47
N LEU A 258 0.76 -15.86 7.37
CA LEU A 258 1.06 -14.43 7.29
C LEU A 258 -0.12 -13.65 6.72
N GLY A 259 -0.17 -12.36 7.05
CA GLY A 259 -1.17 -11.43 6.54
C GLY A 259 -2.25 -11.15 7.57
N GLY A 260 -3.50 -11.54 7.28
CA GLY A 260 -4.66 -11.26 8.12
C GLY A 260 -5.62 -10.20 7.53
N GLU A 261 -5.28 -9.61 6.39
CA GLU A 261 -6.21 -8.84 5.57
C GLU A 261 -7.22 -9.78 4.87
N TRP A 262 -8.48 -9.35 4.72
CA TRP A 262 -9.47 -10.12 3.96
C TRP A 262 -9.11 -10.19 2.47
N ASN A 263 -8.78 -9.06 1.87
CA ASN A 263 -8.25 -8.93 0.50
C ASN A 263 -7.09 -7.90 0.45
N GLU A 264 -6.46 -7.69 -0.72
CA GLU A 264 -5.38 -6.69 -0.89
C GLU A 264 -5.79 -5.54 -1.83
N PRO A 265 -6.67 -4.62 -1.39
CA PRO A 265 -7.06 -3.46 -2.18
C PRO A 265 -5.91 -2.42 -2.19
N PRO A 266 -6.00 -1.33 -2.98
CA PRO A 266 -4.99 -0.25 -3.01
C PRO A 266 -5.04 0.61 -1.74
N SER A 267 -4.76 0.00 -0.59
CA SER A 267 -4.97 0.52 0.77
C SER A 267 -4.25 1.84 1.04
N SER A 268 -3.10 2.08 0.41
CA SER A 268 -2.35 3.33 0.57
C SER A 268 -3.09 4.57 0.04
N LEU A 269 -4.11 4.38 -0.80
CA LEU A 269 -4.94 5.42 -1.44
C LEU A 269 -6.39 5.43 -0.95
N MET A 270 -6.72 4.57 0.02
CA MET A 270 -8.04 4.39 0.62
C MET A 270 -8.11 4.99 2.03
N SER A 271 -9.29 5.00 2.66
CA SER A 271 -9.41 5.42 4.05
C SER A 271 -8.74 4.44 4.99
N LEU A 272 -8.20 4.96 6.10
CA LEU A 272 -7.63 4.13 7.15
C LEU A 272 -8.70 3.21 7.76
N ASP A 273 -9.95 3.66 7.84
CA ASP A 273 -11.07 2.84 8.32
C ASP A 273 -11.35 1.63 7.41
N SER A 274 -11.28 1.78 6.08
CA SER A 274 -11.38 0.64 5.16
C SER A 274 -10.27 -0.38 5.40
N PHE A 275 -9.03 0.08 5.64
CA PHE A 275 -7.91 -0.82 5.93
C PHE A 275 -8.07 -1.53 7.28
N VAL A 276 -8.48 -0.81 8.32
CA VAL A 276 -8.77 -1.38 9.65
C VAL A 276 -9.88 -2.43 9.54
N HIS A 277 -10.99 -2.11 8.88
CA HIS A 277 -12.09 -3.05 8.68
C HIS A 277 -11.65 -4.30 7.89
N ASN A 278 -10.79 -4.13 6.89
CA ASN A 278 -10.24 -5.24 6.10
C ASN A 278 -9.42 -6.22 6.97
N LEU A 279 -8.62 -5.69 7.90
CA LEU A 279 -7.90 -6.48 8.90
C LEU A 279 -8.86 -7.11 9.92
N GLU A 280 -9.82 -6.36 10.47
CA GLU A 280 -10.83 -6.89 11.41
C GLU A 280 -11.57 -8.07 10.81
N ARG A 281 -12.00 -7.97 9.55
CA ARG A 281 -12.70 -9.03 8.83
C ARG A 281 -11.81 -10.26 8.62
N GLY A 282 -10.61 -10.08 8.09
CA GLY A 282 -9.69 -11.19 7.82
C GLY A 282 -9.27 -11.90 9.10
N ARG A 283 -8.87 -11.16 10.12
CA ARG A 283 -8.52 -11.70 11.45
C ARG A 283 -9.71 -12.37 12.13
N GLY A 284 -10.89 -11.76 12.07
CA GLY A 284 -12.12 -12.35 12.61
C GLY A 284 -12.43 -13.70 11.98
N TRP A 285 -12.28 -13.81 10.65
CA TRP A 285 -12.45 -15.08 9.95
C TRP A 285 -11.42 -16.13 10.38
N PHE A 286 -10.14 -15.77 10.50
CA PHE A 286 -9.11 -16.69 11.01
C PHE A 286 -9.39 -17.15 12.44
N GLN A 287 -9.82 -16.24 13.31
CA GLN A 287 -10.19 -16.57 14.69
C GLN A 287 -11.37 -17.55 14.74
N GLU A 288 -12.40 -17.33 13.92
CA GLU A 288 -13.58 -18.20 13.85
C GLU A 288 -13.24 -19.56 13.24
N GLN A 289 -12.46 -19.59 12.16
CA GLN A 289 -12.20 -20.81 11.40
C GLN A 289 -11.05 -21.64 11.95
N LEU A 290 -9.95 -21.03 12.42
CA LEU A 290 -8.73 -21.72 12.85
C LEU A 290 -8.41 -21.53 14.34
N GLY A 291 -9.20 -20.73 15.08
CA GLY A 291 -9.01 -20.49 16.52
C GLY A 291 -7.79 -19.62 16.86
N LYS A 292 -7.09 -19.09 15.85
CA LYS A 292 -5.90 -18.24 15.96
C LYS A 292 -5.94 -17.14 14.90
N THR A 293 -5.17 -16.08 15.09
CA THR A 293 -5.00 -15.01 14.11
C THR A 293 -3.53 -14.89 13.68
N PRO A 294 -3.25 -14.46 12.43
CA PRO A 294 -1.90 -14.10 12.00
C PRO A 294 -1.28 -13.05 12.92
N THR A 295 0.01 -13.22 13.26
CA THR A 295 0.77 -12.25 14.08
C THR A 295 1.93 -11.61 13.32
N VAL A 296 2.18 -12.05 12.08
CA VAL A 296 3.13 -11.42 11.17
C VAL A 296 2.38 -10.92 9.94
N TRP A 297 2.49 -9.62 9.68
CA TRP A 297 1.84 -9.00 8.54
C TRP A 297 2.72 -9.09 7.30
N GLY A 298 2.09 -9.37 6.16
CA GLY A 298 2.71 -9.32 4.86
C GLY A 298 1.64 -9.48 3.79
N ARG A 299 1.93 -8.99 2.58
CA ARG A 299 1.01 -8.97 1.46
C ARG A 299 1.75 -9.11 0.14
N LYS A 300 1.06 -9.60 -0.89
CA LYS A 300 1.62 -9.79 -2.24
C LYS A 300 1.64 -8.46 -3.00
N ARG A 301 0.50 -7.76 -3.04
CA ARG A 301 0.33 -6.47 -3.73
C ARG A 301 0.92 -5.32 -2.92
N PHE A 302 1.33 -4.24 -3.59
CA PHE A 302 1.79 -3.01 -2.92
C PHE A 302 0.81 -2.52 -1.83
N GLY A 303 1.33 -1.98 -0.73
CA GLY A 303 0.53 -1.47 0.40
C GLY A 303 1.32 -1.01 1.62
N VAL A 304 2.65 -1.14 1.61
CA VAL A 304 3.53 -0.61 2.66
C VAL A 304 3.45 0.92 2.72
N ASN A 305 3.27 1.47 3.93
CA ASN A 305 3.21 2.90 4.18
C ASN A 305 3.43 3.21 5.67
N PRO A 306 3.74 4.45 6.06
CA PRO A 306 4.14 4.75 7.45
C PRO A 306 3.03 4.66 8.52
N GLN A 307 1.76 4.44 8.15
CA GLN A 307 0.69 4.22 9.14
C GLN A 307 0.59 2.75 9.59
N ILE A 308 1.19 1.83 8.83
CA ILE A 308 1.09 0.38 9.08
C ILE A 308 1.59 -0.01 10.49
N PRO A 309 2.77 0.44 10.99
CA PRO A 309 3.27 0.02 12.31
C PRO A 309 2.29 0.25 13.45
N GLN A 310 1.63 1.41 13.49
CA GLN A 310 0.62 1.74 14.49
C GLN A 310 -0.58 0.80 14.42
N ILE A 311 -1.12 0.57 13.22
CA ILE A 311 -2.32 -0.25 13.04
C ILE A 311 -2.03 -1.70 13.41
N LEU A 312 -0.88 -2.22 12.97
CA LEU A 312 -0.44 -3.58 13.30
C LEU A 312 -0.22 -3.76 14.80
N SER A 313 0.45 -2.81 15.47
CA SER A 313 0.66 -2.87 16.91
C SER A 313 -0.66 -2.88 17.70
N ARG A 314 -1.68 -2.15 17.24
CA ARG A 314 -3.01 -2.14 17.86
C ARG A 314 -3.85 -3.40 17.62
N PHE A 315 -3.39 -4.26 16.72
CA PHE A 315 -3.93 -5.60 16.50
C PHE A 315 -3.04 -6.69 17.13
N ASP A 316 -2.01 -6.34 17.89
CA ASP A 316 -1.06 -7.27 18.52
C ASP A 316 -0.26 -8.10 17.51
N TYR A 317 0.12 -7.50 16.36
CA TYR A 317 1.10 -8.11 15.47
C TYR A 317 2.50 -8.01 16.09
N ALA A 318 3.25 -9.11 15.99
CA ALA A 318 4.64 -9.22 16.43
C ALA A 318 5.63 -8.68 15.38
N GLY A 319 5.29 -8.76 14.10
CA GLY A 319 6.20 -8.35 13.02
C GLY A 319 5.51 -8.00 11.71
N GLY A 320 6.26 -7.39 10.80
CA GLY A 320 5.80 -7.03 9.46
C GLY A 320 6.86 -7.22 8.37
N LEU A 321 6.41 -7.51 7.15
CA LEU A 321 7.28 -7.55 5.98
C LEU A 321 7.23 -6.19 5.27
N HIS A 322 8.34 -5.46 5.30
CA HIS A 322 8.53 -4.16 4.64
C HIS A 322 9.28 -4.38 3.32
N PHE A 323 8.67 -5.13 2.41
CA PHE A 323 9.06 -5.20 1.01
C PHE A 323 7.79 -5.45 0.20
N VAL A 324 7.89 -5.30 -1.11
CA VAL A 324 6.78 -5.61 -2.02
C VAL A 324 7.21 -6.69 -3.00
N LEU A 325 6.31 -7.65 -3.24
CA LEU A 325 6.46 -8.67 -4.29
C LEU A 325 5.86 -8.21 -5.62
N ASP A 326 5.26 -7.02 -5.61
CA ASP A 326 4.73 -6.29 -6.75
C ASP A 326 5.64 -5.10 -7.08
N ASP A 327 5.36 -4.38 -8.17
CA ASP A 327 6.03 -3.13 -8.49
C ASP A 327 5.77 -2.03 -7.42
N GLY A 328 6.55 -0.95 -7.47
CA GLY A 328 6.35 0.25 -6.65
C GLY A 328 7.66 0.89 -6.22
N ILE A 329 7.57 2.05 -5.58
CA ILE A 329 8.73 2.71 -4.95
C ILE A 329 8.50 2.72 -3.45
N TYR A 330 9.50 2.28 -2.71
CA TYR A 330 9.54 2.24 -1.26
C TYR A 330 11.00 2.40 -0.80
N PRO A 331 11.25 2.70 0.48
CA PRO A 331 12.62 2.73 1.01
C PRO A 331 13.33 1.37 0.86
N GLU A 332 14.49 1.36 0.19
CA GLU A 332 15.24 0.15 -0.21
C GLU A 332 16.30 -0.27 0.83
N GLU A 333 16.15 0.12 2.10
CA GLU A 333 17.09 -0.29 3.13
C GLU A 333 16.89 -1.77 3.45
N GLU A 334 17.77 -2.62 2.95
CA GLU A 334 17.66 -4.07 3.07
C GLU A 334 18.26 -4.59 4.38
N LEU A 335 17.39 -4.97 5.32
CA LEU A 335 17.79 -5.49 6.63
C LEU A 335 17.01 -6.77 6.92
N ALA A 336 17.70 -7.78 7.45
CA ALA A 336 17.03 -9.01 7.87
C ALA A 336 16.14 -8.81 9.12
N LYS A 337 16.51 -7.88 10.01
CA LYS A 337 15.65 -7.48 11.13
C LYS A 337 15.92 -6.02 11.50
N PHE A 338 14.86 -5.22 11.51
CA PHE A 338 14.89 -3.82 11.94
C PHE A 338 13.58 -3.46 12.64
N ARG A 339 13.52 -2.28 13.27
CA ARG A 339 12.29 -1.73 13.85
C ARG A 339 11.72 -0.69 12.91
N TRP A 340 10.61 -1.02 12.28
CA TRP A 340 9.88 -0.11 11.41
C TRP A 340 9.05 0.86 12.25
N GLN A 341 9.47 2.12 12.30
CA GLN A 341 8.75 3.18 13.01
C GLN A 341 7.74 3.87 12.10
N GLY A 342 6.49 3.94 12.57
CA GLY A 342 5.42 4.69 11.94
C GLY A 342 5.48 6.19 12.24
N ASN A 343 4.62 6.95 11.57
CA ASN A 343 4.58 8.41 11.71
C ASN A 343 4.22 8.90 13.12
N ASP A 344 3.55 8.07 13.91
CA ASP A 344 3.15 8.33 15.31
C ASP A 344 4.22 7.97 16.34
N GLY A 345 5.33 7.37 15.88
CA GLY A 345 6.42 6.90 16.74
C GLY A 345 6.28 5.44 17.20
N THR A 346 5.13 4.79 16.96
CA THR A 346 4.96 3.35 17.19
C THR A 346 5.92 2.57 16.30
N SER A 347 6.50 1.48 16.81
CA SER A 347 7.45 0.67 16.04
C SER A 347 7.25 -0.82 16.26
N ILE A 348 7.30 -1.56 15.15
CA ILE A 348 7.15 -3.02 15.10
C ILE A 348 8.42 -3.64 14.52
N ASP A 349 8.76 -4.86 14.93
CA ASP A 349 9.84 -5.61 14.27
C ASP A 349 9.48 -5.87 12.81
N SER A 350 10.46 -5.82 11.92
CA SER A 350 10.23 -5.93 10.49
C SER A 350 11.43 -6.49 9.74
N HIS A 351 11.15 -7.01 8.54
CA HIS A 351 12.13 -7.51 7.58
C HIS A 351 11.96 -6.76 6.26
N SER A 352 13.03 -6.21 5.70
CA SER A 352 12.99 -5.43 4.44
C SER A 352 13.90 -5.96 3.35
N ARG A 353 14.81 -6.89 3.67
CA ARG A 353 15.69 -7.49 2.67
C ARG A 353 14.87 -8.20 1.60
N ILE A 354 15.14 -7.88 0.33
CA ILE A 354 14.38 -8.42 -0.81
C ILE A 354 14.56 -9.95 -0.86
N PRO A 355 13.46 -10.74 -0.88
CA PRO A 355 13.54 -12.19 -0.95
C PRO A 355 14.24 -12.72 -2.20
N LEU A 356 14.93 -13.84 -2.05
CA LEU A 356 15.40 -14.62 -3.20
C LEU A 356 14.23 -15.34 -3.87
N ALA A 357 14.21 -15.36 -5.21
CA ALA A 357 13.24 -16.14 -5.96
C ALA A 357 13.64 -17.62 -5.95
N GLY A 358 12.86 -18.47 -5.27
CA GLY A 358 13.18 -19.89 -5.11
C GLY A 358 13.22 -20.68 -6.43
N ASP A 359 12.49 -20.23 -7.45
CA ASP A 359 12.42 -20.87 -8.78
C ASP A 359 13.50 -20.40 -9.76
N SER A 360 14.46 -19.58 -9.33
CA SER A 360 15.49 -19.02 -10.20
C SER A 360 16.86 -19.59 -9.87
N ALA A 361 17.50 -20.20 -10.86
CA ALA A 361 18.88 -20.70 -10.73
C ALA A 361 19.87 -19.57 -10.47
N SER A 362 19.67 -18.42 -11.12
CA SER A 362 20.50 -17.23 -10.89
C SER A 362 20.38 -16.70 -9.45
N SER A 363 19.20 -16.80 -8.84
CA SER A 363 19.01 -16.47 -7.41
C SER A 363 19.82 -17.38 -6.48
N TRP A 364 19.86 -18.69 -6.77
CA TRP A 364 20.65 -19.65 -5.99
C TRP A 364 22.16 -19.47 -6.16
N LEU A 365 22.62 -19.11 -7.36
CA LEU A 365 24.02 -18.79 -7.60
C LEU A 365 24.47 -17.53 -6.83
N ARG A 366 23.57 -16.56 -6.65
CA ARG A 366 23.79 -15.35 -5.86
C ARG A 366 23.61 -15.54 -4.35
N PHE A 367 23.08 -16.67 -3.90
CA PHE A 367 22.83 -16.93 -2.48
C PHE A 367 24.04 -16.61 -1.58
N PRO A 368 25.29 -17.03 -1.90
CA PRO A 368 26.44 -16.73 -1.07
C PRO A 368 26.72 -15.23 -0.91
N VAL A 369 26.51 -14.45 -1.97
CA VAL A 369 26.64 -12.98 -1.94
C VAL A 369 25.61 -12.40 -0.98
N ARG A 370 24.34 -12.75 -1.17
CA ARG A 370 23.22 -12.25 -0.34
C ARG A 370 23.37 -12.63 1.12
N MET A 371 23.90 -13.82 1.38
CA MET A 371 24.15 -14.29 2.74
C MET A 371 25.32 -13.55 3.39
N SER A 372 26.40 -13.29 2.63
CA SER A 372 27.51 -12.49 3.11
C SER A 372 27.10 -11.05 3.42
N GLU A 373 26.26 -10.44 2.57
CA GLU A 373 25.70 -9.10 2.83
C GLU A 373 24.92 -9.06 4.14
N SER A 374 24.07 -10.07 4.39
CA SER A 374 23.31 -10.18 5.63
C SER A 374 24.21 -10.43 6.85
N MET A 375 25.24 -11.28 6.73
CA MET A 375 26.22 -11.53 7.79
C MET A 375 27.07 -10.29 8.12
N ASP A 376 27.39 -9.46 7.12
CA ASP A 376 28.18 -8.24 7.29
C ASP A 376 27.35 -7.08 7.85
N SER A 377 26.10 -6.92 7.41
CA SER A 377 25.28 -5.74 7.74
C SER A 377 24.31 -5.94 8.90
N ASP A 378 23.81 -7.15 9.11
CA ASP A 378 22.69 -7.40 10.00
C ASP A 378 23.17 -7.88 11.37
N HIS A 379 22.48 -7.50 12.45
CA HIS A 379 22.71 -8.09 13.77
C HIS A 379 22.31 -9.58 13.82
N THR A 380 21.32 -9.95 13.00
CA THR A 380 20.81 -11.31 12.87
C THR A 380 20.73 -11.62 11.38
N ALA A 381 21.66 -12.44 10.89
CA ALA A 381 21.69 -12.80 9.47
C ALA A 381 20.47 -13.64 9.09
N GLY A 382 19.77 -13.27 8.02
CA GLY A 382 18.53 -13.92 7.62
C GLY A 382 18.17 -13.67 6.16
N ILE A 383 17.79 -14.73 5.45
CA ILE A 383 17.32 -14.65 4.06
C ILE A 383 15.93 -15.26 3.95
N ILE A 384 15.02 -14.50 3.34
CA ILE A 384 13.73 -15.02 2.87
C ILE A 384 13.90 -15.57 1.45
N VAL A 385 13.36 -16.77 1.23
CA VAL A 385 13.20 -17.37 -0.09
C VAL A 385 11.71 -17.38 -0.42
N ALA A 386 11.29 -16.62 -1.43
CA ALA A 386 9.92 -16.57 -1.89
C ALA A 386 9.68 -17.58 -3.02
N ARG A 387 8.63 -18.40 -2.90
CA ARG A 387 8.28 -19.43 -3.90
C ARG A 387 6.79 -19.76 -3.94
N TRP A 388 6.38 -20.47 -4.98
CA TRP A 388 5.09 -21.15 -5.05
C TRP A 388 5.17 -22.53 -4.35
N PRO A 389 4.03 -23.22 -4.10
CA PRO A 389 4.04 -24.55 -3.48
C PRO A 389 4.85 -25.59 -4.28
N GLU A 390 4.75 -25.51 -5.60
CA GLU A 390 5.57 -26.32 -6.52
C GLU A 390 6.72 -25.47 -7.04
N MET A 391 7.94 -26.02 -6.96
CA MET A 391 9.13 -25.43 -7.56
C MET A 391 9.56 -26.24 -8.78
N ARG A 392 10.14 -25.54 -9.75
CA ARG A 392 10.78 -26.16 -10.92
C ARG A 392 12.25 -26.47 -10.68
N THR A 393 12.83 -25.87 -9.64
CA THR A 393 14.25 -25.98 -9.35
C THR A 393 14.52 -26.90 -8.16
N PRO A 394 15.70 -27.56 -8.14
CA PRO A 394 15.99 -28.54 -7.10
C PRO A 394 16.72 -27.97 -5.87
N TRP A 395 17.39 -26.82 -5.99
CA TRP A 395 18.35 -26.33 -4.97
C TRP A 395 17.72 -25.98 -3.63
N PHE A 396 16.49 -25.48 -3.60
CA PHE A 396 15.84 -25.22 -2.32
C PHE A 396 15.57 -26.50 -1.54
N ASN A 397 15.16 -27.56 -2.25
CA ASN A 397 14.97 -28.88 -1.63
C ASN A 397 16.31 -29.48 -1.19
N ASP A 398 17.41 -29.22 -1.91
CA ASP A 398 18.76 -29.60 -1.46
C ASP A 398 19.08 -28.96 -0.10
N LEU A 399 18.81 -27.67 0.08
CA LEU A 399 19.03 -26.98 1.36
C LEU A 399 18.15 -27.56 2.48
N ARG A 400 16.89 -27.87 2.18
CA ARG A 400 15.97 -28.52 3.13
C ARG A 400 16.45 -29.92 3.53
N ARG A 401 17.00 -30.68 2.59
CA ARG A 401 17.62 -31.98 2.87
C ARG A 401 18.87 -31.82 3.74
N ALA A 402 19.77 -30.90 3.38
CA ALA A 402 20.97 -30.62 4.16
C ALA A 402 20.65 -30.23 5.61
N ALA A 403 19.60 -29.43 5.83
CA ALA A 403 19.17 -29.02 7.16
C ALA A 403 18.72 -30.18 8.07
N ARG A 404 18.38 -31.36 7.53
CA ARG A 404 18.11 -32.58 8.33
C ARG A 404 19.39 -33.11 8.99
N PHE A 405 20.55 -32.85 8.39
CA PHE A 405 21.85 -33.29 8.87
C PHE A 405 22.54 -32.21 9.71
N ALA A 406 22.68 -30.99 9.16
CA ALA A 406 23.23 -29.83 9.85
C ALA A 406 22.77 -28.50 9.19
N PRO A 407 22.55 -27.42 9.95
CA PRO A 407 22.16 -26.10 9.42
C PRO A 407 23.36 -25.33 8.85
N VAL A 408 24.05 -25.90 7.86
CA VAL A 408 25.32 -25.37 7.31
C VAL A 408 25.17 -23.91 6.85
N LEU A 409 24.18 -23.66 5.99
CA LEU A 409 23.91 -22.34 5.39
C LEU A 409 22.86 -21.52 6.16
N GLY A 410 22.35 -22.06 7.28
CA GLY A 410 21.34 -21.43 8.12
C GLY A 410 20.25 -22.41 8.58
N ARG A 411 19.56 -22.03 9.64
CA ARG A 411 18.45 -22.76 10.25
C ARG A 411 17.13 -22.29 9.66
N PHE A 412 16.28 -23.23 9.25
CA PHE A 412 14.90 -22.91 8.86
C PHE A 412 14.08 -22.47 10.06
N THR A 413 13.27 -21.41 9.91
CA THR A 413 12.41 -20.89 10.98
C THR A 413 11.11 -20.29 10.43
N THR A 414 10.11 -20.18 11.30
CA THR A 414 8.91 -19.39 11.03
C THR A 414 9.18 -17.92 11.33
N LEU A 415 8.47 -16.99 10.70
CA LEU A 415 8.63 -15.55 10.93
C LEU A 415 8.22 -15.15 12.35
N THR A 416 7.15 -15.75 12.88
CA THR A 416 6.79 -15.58 14.29
C THR A 416 7.94 -15.97 15.23
N GLU A 417 8.61 -17.10 14.98
CA GLU A 417 9.79 -17.49 15.77
C GLU A 417 10.99 -16.56 15.52
N PHE A 418 11.28 -16.21 14.27
CA PHE A 418 12.37 -15.30 13.90
C PHE A 418 12.28 -13.95 14.61
N PHE A 419 11.09 -13.32 14.63
CA PHE A 419 10.88 -12.05 15.32
C PHE A 419 10.88 -12.22 16.84
N GLY A 420 10.27 -13.28 17.37
CA GLY A 420 10.09 -13.48 18.82
C GLY A 420 11.29 -14.06 19.57
N SER A 421 12.19 -14.80 18.92
CA SER A 421 13.30 -15.53 19.57
C SER A 421 14.66 -14.82 19.51
N THR A 422 14.78 -13.79 18.69
CA THR A 422 16.04 -13.06 18.50
C THR A 422 16.09 -11.87 19.47
N ASP A 423 16.89 -12.02 20.55
CA ASP A 423 16.98 -11.09 21.69
C ASP A 423 17.39 -9.66 21.31
N THR A 424 18.08 -9.47 20.18
CA THR A 424 18.56 -8.16 19.74
C THR A 424 17.47 -7.45 18.93
N HIS A 425 17.02 -6.30 19.42
CA HIS A 425 16.18 -5.41 18.63
C HIS A 425 17.02 -4.76 17.53
N GLY A 426 16.51 -4.78 16.30
CA GLY A 426 17.19 -4.13 15.17
C GLY A 426 17.16 -2.60 15.27
N ALA A 427 17.90 -1.93 14.39
CA ALA A 427 17.91 -0.46 14.32
C ALA A 427 16.50 0.09 14.06
N ILE A 428 16.20 1.27 14.62
CA ILE A 428 14.92 1.97 14.36
C ILE A 428 15.07 2.79 13.08
N HIS A 429 14.14 2.58 12.15
CA HIS A 429 14.09 3.33 10.89
C HIS A 429 12.73 4.02 10.73
N ASP A 430 12.76 5.33 10.52
CA ASP A 430 11.59 6.17 10.27
C ASP A 430 11.53 6.60 8.79
N PHE A 431 10.59 6.02 8.04
CA PHE A 431 10.45 6.31 6.63
C PHE A 431 9.37 7.36 6.37
N LYS A 432 9.74 8.47 5.73
CA LYS A 432 8.78 9.56 5.42
C LYS A 432 7.76 9.11 4.36
N ALA A 433 6.50 9.54 4.51
CA ALA A 433 5.41 9.18 3.60
C ALA A 433 5.71 9.42 2.10
N GLY A 434 6.37 10.53 1.76
CA GLY A 434 6.74 10.84 0.38
C GLY A 434 7.80 9.93 -0.27
N ARG A 435 8.32 8.92 0.45
CA ARG A 435 9.21 7.87 -0.08
C ARG A 435 8.44 6.68 -0.67
N TYR A 436 7.14 6.61 -0.44
CA TYR A 436 6.27 5.54 -0.94
C TYR A 436 5.49 6.04 -2.16
N LEU A 437 5.49 5.26 -3.23
CA LEU A 437 4.70 5.52 -4.43
C LEU A 437 4.15 4.20 -4.97
N SER A 438 2.83 4.11 -5.06
CA SER A 438 2.19 2.89 -5.56
C SER A 438 2.39 2.71 -7.06
N PRO A 439 2.35 1.46 -7.57
CA PRO A 439 2.36 1.20 -9.01
C PRO A 439 0.97 1.34 -9.65
N PHE A 440 -0.09 1.65 -8.89
CA PHE A 440 -1.48 1.41 -9.32
C PHE A 440 -1.88 2.20 -10.57
N LEU A 441 -1.49 3.48 -10.68
CA LEU A 441 -1.76 4.26 -11.90
C LEU A 441 -1.11 3.63 -13.14
N LEU A 442 0.15 3.22 -13.03
CA LEU A 442 0.90 2.58 -14.12
C LEU A 442 0.28 1.24 -14.50
N GLN A 443 -0.04 0.42 -13.50
CA GLN A 443 -0.65 -0.90 -13.69
C GLN A 443 -2.02 -0.79 -14.36
N SER A 444 -2.90 0.11 -13.90
CA SER A 444 -4.24 0.27 -14.47
C SER A 444 -4.18 0.71 -15.93
N VAL A 445 -3.27 1.62 -16.29
CA VAL A 445 -3.06 2.02 -17.68
C VAL A 445 -2.46 0.88 -18.51
N ALA A 446 -1.45 0.18 -18.01
CA ALA A 446 -0.83 -0.95 -18.70
C ALA A 446 -1.84 -2.09 -18.96
N LYS A 447 -2.74 -2.35 -18.01
CA LYS A 447 -3.85 -3.32 -18.12
C LYS A 447 -5.03 -2.81 -18.95
N ARG A 448 -5.01 -1.54 -19.40
CA ARG A 448 -6.09 -0.87 -20.13
C ARG A 448 -7.42 -0.88 -19.39
N GLU A 449 -7.36 -0.76 -18.08
CA GLU A 449 -8.55 -0.65 -17.25
C GLU A 449 -9.22 0.72 -17.49
N ALA A 450 -10.55 0.75 -17.33
CA ALA A 450 -11.27 2.02 -17.37
C ALA A 450 -10.94 2.86 -16.13
N ASN A 451 -10.96 4.19 -16.31
CA ASN A 451 -10.92 5.16 -15.20
C ASN A 451 -9.74 4.96 -14.23
N PRO A 452 -8.48 4.93 -14.71
CA PRO A 452 -7.32 4.75 -13.84
C PRO A 452 -7.16 5.87 -12.79
N GLY A 453 -7.64 7.08 -13.06
CA GLY A 453 -7.67 8.20 -12.11
C GLY A 453 -9.02 8.34 -11.41
N SER A 454 -10.11 8.44 -12.16
CA SER A 454 -11.41 8.82 -11.60
C SER A 454 -12.10 7.74 -10.73
N ARG A 455 -11.60 6.50 -10.73
CA ARG A 455 -12.07 5.46 -9.78
C ARG A 455 -11.92 5.89 -8.32
N TYR A 456 -10.88 6.65 -7.99
CA TYR A 456 -10.65 7.14 -6.63
C TYR A 456 -11.61 8.28 -6.26
N ILE A 457 -12.05 9.09 -7.22
CA ILE A 457 -13.13 10.07 -7.01
C ILE A 457 -14.40 9.36 -6.57
N ARG A 458 -14.77 8.28 -7.27
CA ARG A 458 -15.96 7.49 -6.95
C ARG A 458 -15.86 6.85 -5.56
N TYR A 459 -14.74 6.19 -5.26
CA TYR A 459 -14.48 5.60 -3.94
C TYR A 459 -14.63 6.64 -2.81
N TRP A 460 -13.92 7.76 -2.91
CA TRP A 460 -13.94 8.77 -1.84
C TRP A 460 -15.29 9.50 -1.73
N ASN A 461 -16.08 9.60 -2.81
CA ASN A 461 -17.46 10.08 -2.74
C ASN A 461 -18.36 9.11 -1.96
N ALA A 462 -18.27 7.81 -2.25
CA ALA A 462 -19.02 6.79 -1.53
C ALA A 462 -18.63 6.77 -0.04
N GLN A 463 -17.33 6.86 0.26
CA GLN A 463 -16.81 6.87 1.63
C GLN A 463 -17.31 8.07 2.45
N ARG A 464 -17.27 9.29 1.90
CA ARG A 464 -17.79 10.49 2.59
C ARG A 464 -19.29 10.40 2.89
N ARG A 465 -20.05 9.83 1.94
CA ARG A 465 -21.48 9.60 2.13
C ARG A 465 -21.73 8.56 3.21
N PHE A 466 -20.98 7.46 3.19
CA PHE A 466 -21.00 6.45 4.24
C PHE A 466 -20.72 7.06 5.62
N GLU A 467 -19.66 7.85 5.78
CA GLU A 467 -19.32 8.52 7.06
C GLU A 467 -20.47 9.37 7.59
N SER A 468 -21.20 10.04 6.71
CA SER A 468 -22.34 10.89 7.08
C SER A 468 -23.55 10.07 7.54
N VAL A 469 -23.82 8.95 6.86
CA VAL A 469 -24.88 8.00 7.22
C VAL A 469 -24.54 7.27 8.52
N ASP A 470 -23.32 6.76 8.67
CA ASP A 470 -22.84 6.06 9.85
C ASP A 470 -22.90 6.96 11.10
N TRP A 471 -22.51 8.23 10.95
CA TRP A 471 -22.65 9.21 12.03
C TRP A 471 -24.12 9.43 12.42
N CYS A 472 -25.02 9.56 11.44
CA CYS A 472 -26.44 9.77 11.73
C CYS A 472 -27.07 8.56 12.40
N GLU A 473 -26.71 7.35 11.98
CA GLU A 473 -27.15 6.12 12.60
C GLU A 473 -26.65 6.02 14.05
N ALA A 474 -25.35 6.22 14.26
CA ALA A 474 -24.75 6.21 15.60
C ALA A 474 -25.41 7.25 16.52
N MET A 475 -25.67 8.46 16.01
CA MET A 475 -26.33 9.49 16.80
C MET A 475 -27.78 9.17 17.13
N THR A 476 -28.53 8.63 16.17
CA THR A 476 -29.92 8.21 16.41
C THR A 476 -29.98 7.17 17.53
N GLN A 477 -29.06 6.21 17.53
CA GLN A 477 -28.98 5.19 18.58
C GLN A 477 -28.62 5.79 19.93
N LEU A 478 -27.60 6.66 19.98
CA LEU A 478 -27.15 7.31 21.21
C LEU A 478 -28.19 8.24 21.83
N LEU A 479 -28.99 8.91 20.99
CA LEU A 479 -30.08 9.79 21.44
C LEU A 479 -31.32 9.00 21.85
N SER A 480 -31.51 7.77 21.37
CA SER A 480 -32.62 6.92 21.76
C SER A 480 -32.55 6.53 23.25
N THR A 481 -33.72 6.37 23.89
CA THR A 481 -33.86 5.92 25.28
C THR A 481 -33.87 4.39 25.40
N THR A 482 -33.96 3.69 24.27
CA THR A 482 -33.85 2.23 24.18
C THR A 482 -32.39 1.80 24.23
N THR A 483 -32.10 0.65 24.83
CA THR A 483 -30.75 0.09 24.85
C THR A 483 -30.19 0.04 23.42
N PRO A 484 -29.00 0.62 23.15
CA PRO A 484 -28.39 0.56 21.85
C PRO A 484 -28.30 -0.90 21.39
N THR A 485 -28.98 -1.25 20.32
CA THR A 485 -29.03 -2.62 19.78
C THR A 485 -27.85 -2.93 18.85
N ARG A 486 -27.02 -1.93 18.50
CA ARG A 486 -25.86 -2.11 17.63
C ARG A 486 -24.75 -2.84 18.38
N SER A 487 -24.87 -4.17 18.40
CA SER A 487 -23.81 -5.10 18.76
C SER A 487 -23.04 -5.61 17.54
N SER A 488 -23.55 -5.34 16.32
CA SER A 488 -22.99 -5.80 15.05
C SER A 488 -22.87 -4.67 14.03
N VAL A 489 -21.85 -4.79 13.17
CA VAL A 489 -21.67 -3.98 11.95
C VAL A 489 -22.93 -4.07 11.07
N GLY A 490 -23.46 -2.91 10.64
CA GLY A 490 -24.64 -2.86 9.79
C GLY A 490 -24.35 -3.32 8.36
N PRO A 491 -25.34 -3.80 7.58
CA PRO A 491 -25.12 -4.22 6.18
C PRO A 491 -24.52 -3.11 5.31
N HIS A 492 -24.96 -1.85 5.50
CA HIS A 492 -24.45 -0.71 4.76
C HIS A 492 -22.99 -0.37 5.16
N GLU A 493 -22.65 -0.48 6.45
CA GLU A 493 -21.30 -0.27 6.96
C GLU A 493 -20.33 -1.31 6.39
N SER A 494 -20.69 -2.59 6.48
CA SER A 494 -19.87 -3.67 5.91
C SER A 494 -19.68 -3.50 4.40
N ALA A 495 -20.73 -3.13 3.67
CA ALA A 495 -20.67 -2.98 2.22
C ALA A 495 -19.80 -1.76 1.81
N ALA A 496 -19.92 -0.63 2.52
CA ALA A 496 -19.15 0.57 2.23
C ALA A 496 -17.66 0.40 2.56
N LEU A 497 -17.33 -0.18 3.71
CA LEU A 497 -15.92 -0.35 4.13
C LEU A 497 -15.15 -1.39 3.31
N GLN A 498 -15.86 -2.35 2.68
CA GLN A 498 -15.28 -3.35 1.78
C GLN A 498 -15.13 -2.87 0.33
N LEU A 499 -15.78 -1.76 -0.02
CA LEU A 499 -15.72 -1.20 -1.35
C LEU A 499 -14.28 -0.78 -1.68
N SER A 500 -13.81 -1.16 -2.85
CA SER A 500 -12.46 -0.88 -3.35
C SER A 500 -12.53 -0.01 -4.63
N PRO A 501 -11.54 0.86 -4.89
CA PRO A 501 -11.43 1.54 -6.18
C PRO A 501 -11.39 0.59 -7.39
N ASP A 502 -10.98 -0.66 -7.19
CA ASP A 502 -10.91 -1.67 -8.25
C ASP A 502 -12.26 -2.40 -8.50
N ASP A 503 -13.29 -2.13 -7.69
CA ASP A 503 -14.60 -2.76 -7.85
C ASP A 503 -15.35 -2.29 -9.11
N SER A 504 -16.21 -3.17 -9.60
CA SER A 504 -17.05 -2.94 -10.77
C SER A 504 -18.10 -1.85 -10.55
N ALA A 505 -18.62 -1.31 -11.65
CA ALA A 505 -19.61 -0.24 -11.56
C ALA A 505 -20.93 -0.66 -10.89
N GLU A 506 -21.32 -1.92 -11.02
CA GLU A 506 -22.52 -2.51 -10.42
C GLU A 506 -22.39 -2.64 -8.90
N GLN A 507 -21.22 -3.00 -8.39
CA GLN A 507 -20.95 -3.08 -6.95
C GLN A 507 -21.09 -1.71 -6.29
N PHE A 508 -20.47 -0.69 -6.89
CA PHE A 508 -20.63 0.68 -6.41
C PHE A 508 -22.08 1.16 -6.45
N GLU A 509 -22.82 0.89 -7.53
CA GLU A 509 -24.25 1.27 -7.62
C GLU A 509 -25.07 0.59 -6.52
N THR A 510 -24.77 -0.67 -6.20
CA THR A 510 -25.39 -1.40 -5.09
C THR A 510 -25.14 -0.71 -3.75
N VAL A 511 -23.89 -0.32 -3.47
CA VAL A 511 -23.54 0.40 -2.23
C VAL A 511 -24.17 1.79 -2.19
N GLU A 512 -24.13 2.54 -3.30
CA GLU A 512 -24.71 3.89 -3.39
C GLU A 512 -26.23 3.87 -3.14
N ASN A 513 -26.94 2.86 -3.67
CA ASN A 513 -28.37 2.66 -3.43
C ASN A 513 -28.67 2.29 -1.98
N LEU A 514 -27.84 1.40 -1.38
CA LEU A 514 -27.97 1.03 0.02
C LEU A 514 -27.71 2.21 0.97
N LEU A 515 -26.71 3.04 0.66
CA LEU A 515 -26.46 4.28 1.41
C LEU A 515 -27.63 5.25 1.26
N ALA A 516 -28.23 5.38 0.08
CA ALA A 516 -29.37 6.28 -0.15
C ALA A 516 -30.64 5.89 0.63
N SER A 517 -30.96 4.59 0.66
CA SER A 517 -32.10 4.11 1.44
C SER A 517 -31.86 4.31 2.94
N THR A 518 -30.64 3.99 3.41
CA THR A 518 -30.26 4.13 4.82
C THR A 518 -30.27 5.60 5.23
N GLU A 519 -29.71 6.51 4.44
CA GLU A 519 -29.69 7.97 4.68
C GLU A 519 -31.10 8.53 4.91
N THR A 520 -32.07 8.11 4.08
CA THR A 520 -33.46 8.52 4.20
C THR A 520 -34.09 8.01 5.51
N GLU A 521 -33.84 6.75 5.84
CA GLU A 521 -34.35 6.12 7.06
C GLU A 521 -33.78 6.78 8.33
N VAL A 522 -32.45 6.87 8.43
CA VAL A 522 -31.77 7.44 9.61
C VAL A 522 -32.03 8.94 9.73
N GLY A 523 -32.16 9.67 8.63
CA GLY A 523 -32.54 11.08 8.65
C GLY A 523 -33.92 11.30 9.29
N ALA A 524 -34.91 10.47 8.92
CA ALA A 524 -36.23 10.52 9.53
C ALA A 524 -36.23 10.14 11.02
N GLN A 525 -35.41 9.16 11.42
CA GLN A 525 -35.25 8.77 12.82
C GLN A 525 -34.53 9.85 13.64
N LEU A 526 -33.54 10.53 13.06
CA LEU A 526 -32.81 11.61 13.71
C LEU A 526 -33.69 12.83 13.95
N VAL A 527 -34.54 13.21 12.99
CA VAL A 527 -35.55 14.26 13.18
C VAL A 527 -36.46 13.93 14.36
N ARG A 528 -37.00 12.70 14.43
CA ARG A 528 -37.83 12.27 15.55
C ARG A 528 -37.08 12.33 16.88
N SER A 529 -35.82 11.89 16.90
CA SER A 529 -34.98 11.87 18.11
C SER A 529 -34.65 13.27 18.63
N LEU A 530 -34.46 14.25 17.74
CA LEU A 530 -34.11 15.63 18.12
C LEU A 530 -35.32 16.51 18.38
N THR A 531 -36.41 16.37 17.62
CA THR A 531 -37.60 17.24 17.71
C THR A 531 -38.73 16.66 18.56
N GLY A 532 -38.67 15.36 18.90
CA GLY A 532 -39.70 14.65 19.63
C GLY A 532 -40.94 14.29 18.80
N ASP A 533 -41.86 13.52 19.40
CA ASP A 533 -43.10 13.05 18.75
C ASP A 533 -44.23 14.10 18.75
N THR A 534 -44.05 15.23 19.45
CA THR A 534 -45.10 16.24 19.52
C THR A 534 -45.11 17.10 18.26
N ALA A 535 -46.17 16.93 17.46
CA ALA A 535 -46.46 17.74 16.28
C ALA A 535 -46.79 19.20 16.66
N GLY A 536 -45.77 19.99 17.00
CA GLY A 536 -45.88 21.44 16.95
C GLY A 536 -45.87 21.89 15.49
N ASN A 537 -46.90 22.61 15.04
CA ASN A 537 -47.05 23.14 13.68
C ASN A 537 -45.89 24.10 13.30
N GLY A 538 -44.75 23.55 12.89
CA GLY A 538 -43.57 24.31 12.48
C GLY A 538 -42.99 23.72 11.21
N GLU A 539 -43.23 24.37 10.08
CA GLU A 539 -42.60 23.97 8.82
C GLU A 539 -41.17 24.53 8.77
N GLY A 540 -40.18 23.64 8.68
CA GLY A 540 -38.77 23.99 8.77
C GLY A 540 -37.85 23.02 8.05
N VAL A 541 -36.55 23.29 8.15
CA VAL A 541 -35.47 22.45 7.67
C VAL A 541 -34.50 22.21 8.81
N LEU A 542 -34.23 20.94 9.12
CA LEU A 542 -33.18 20.54 10.02
C LEU A 542 -31.90 20.31 9.20
N ILE A 543 -30.86 21.07 9.48
CA ILE A 543 -29.56 20.99 8.82
C ILE A 543 -28.57 20.38 9.81
N VAL A 544 -27.97 19.25 9.46
CA VAL A 544 -27.09 18.47 10.34
C VAL A 544 -25.65 18.51 9.82
N ASN A 545 -24.71 18.77 10.72
CA ASN A 545 -23.29 18.72 10.48
C ASN A 545 -22.68 17.48 11.16
N PRO A 546 -22.34 16.43 10.39
CA PRO A 546 -21.70 15.24 10.95
C PRO A 546 -20.21 15.46 11.30
N LEU A 547 -19.58 16.55 10.82
CA LEU A 547 -18.15 16.78 10.98
C LEU A 547 -17.80 17.37 12.36
N SER A 548 -16.61 17.04 12.87
CA SER A 548 -16.11 17.54 14.17
C SER A 548 -15.71 19.01 14.20
N ALA A 549 -15.71 19.69 13.05
CA ALA A 549 -15.46 21.12 12.95
C ALA A 549 -16.77 21.88 12.73
N ALA A 550 -16.92 23.02 13.41
CA ALA A 550 -17.94 24.00 13.07
C ALA A 550 -17.66 24.59 11.69
N ARG A 551 -18.70 24.92 10.93
CA ARG A 551 -18.54 25.34 9.54
C ARG A 551 -19.62 26.29 9.07
N ASP A 552 -19.19 27.21 8.22
CA ASP A 552 -20.07 27.97 7.34
C ASP A 552 -20.19 27.25 6.00
N VAL A 553 -21.41 26.93 5.59
CA VAL A 553 -21.67 26.20 4.35
C VAL A 553 -22.87 26.79 3.61
N PHE A 554 -22.78 26.85 2.29
CA PHE A 554 -23.93 27.18 1.46
C PHE A 554 -24.86 25.97 1.38
N VAL A 555 -26.10 26.15 1.81
CA VAL A 555 -27.14 25.14 1.76
C VAL A 555 -28.19 25.57 0.74
N GLU A 556 -28.43 24.72 -0.24
CA GLU A 556 -29.58 24.85 -1.13
C GLU A 556 -30.86 24.43 -0.40
N TRP A 557 -31.92 25.23 -0.54
CA TRP A 557 -33.18 24.93 0.12
C TRP A 557 -33.96 23.86 -0.65
N PRO A 558 -34.70 22.99 0.06
CA PRO A 558 -35.58 22.00 -0.56
C PRO A 558 -36.56 22.62 -1.57
N GLU A 559 -36.93 21.86 -2.59
CA GLU A 559 -37.85 22.31 -3.64
C GLU A 559 -39.16 22.88 -3.06
N GLY A 560 -39.61 24.02 -3.60
CA GLY A 560 -40.81 24.72 -3.13
C GLY A 560 -40.65 25.49 -1.82
N LYS A 561 -39.50 25.41 -1.14
CA LYS A 561 -39.17 26.17 0.07
C LYS A 561 -38.07 27.19 -0.18
N ALA A 562 -38.03 28.21 0.68
CA ALA A 562 -36.97 29.22 0.67
C ALA A 562 -36.51 29.56 2.09
N PRO A 563 -35.24 29.97 2.25
CA PRO A 563 -34.70 30.44 3.52
C PRO A 563 -35.38 31.74 3.99
N GLN A 564 -35.48 31.90 5.31
CA GLN A 564 -35.86 33.15 5.96
C GLN A 564 -34.64 33.77 6.67
N ASP A 565 -34.57 35.10 6.75
CA ASP A 565 -33.55 35.75 7.59
C ASP A 565 -33.76 35.40 9.07
N GLY A 566 -32.66 35.15 9.79
CA GLY A 566 -32.72 34.86 11.21
C GLY A 566 -31.39 34.36 11.76
N THR A 567 -31.38 34.05 13.06
CA THR A 567 -30.21 33.46 13.73
C THR A 567 -29.81 32.15 13.05
N GLY A 568 -28.53 32.03 12.68
CA GLY A 568 -27.98 30.88 11.96
C GLY A 568 -27.81 31.10 10.45
N VAL A 569 -28.52 32.06 9.86
CA VAL A 569 -28.37 32.44 8.44
C VAL A 569 -27.46 33.67 8.32
N LYS A 570 -26.26 33.50 7.77
CA LYS A 570 -25.30 34.60 7.55
C LYS A 570 -25.61 35.40 6.30
N PHE A 571 -25.83 34.72 5.18
CA PHE A 571 -26.15 35.35 3.90
C PHE A 571 -27.25 34.58 3.17
N ARG A 572 -28.40 35.21 2.97
CA ARG A 572 -29.49 34.66 2.15
C ARG A 572 -29.23 34.92 0.67
N SER A 573 -29.52 33.94 -0.19
CA SER A 573 -29.48 34.06 -1.65
C SER A 573 -30.72 33.42 -2.28
N VAL A 574 -31.72 34.27 -2.55
CA VAL A 574 -32.95 33.89 -3.27
C VAL A 574 -33.08 34.83 -4.47
N ASP A 575 -32.75 34.32 -5.65
CA ASP A 575 -32.87 34.97 -6.95
C ASP A 575 -33.22 33.94 -8.06
N GLU A 576 -33.07 34.31 -9.34
CA GLU A 576 -33.37 33.41 -10.46
C GLU A 576 -32.36 32.26 -10.62
N SER A 577 -31.14 32.44 -10.09
CA SER A 577 -30.02 31.51 -10.21
C SER A 577 -29.78 30.69 -8.95
N THR A 578 -30.24 31.16 -7.79
CA THR A 578 -29.94 30.58 -6.49
C THR A 578 -31.15 30.59 -5.56
N ASN A 579 -31.33 29.49 -4.81
CA ASN A 579 -32.31 29.37 -3.74
C ASN A 579 -31.67 28.70 -2.52
N GLY A 580 -30.96 29.48 -1.70
CA GLY A 580 -30.21 28.95 -0.58
C GLY A 580 -29.67 30.01 0.37
N ALA A 581 -28.88 29.59 1.33
CA ALA A 581 -28.22 30.49 2.26
C ALA A 581 -26.90 29.94 2.80
N ILE A 582 -26.00 30.83 3.21
CA ILE A 582 -24.84 30.49 4.03
C ILE A 582 -25.33 30.29 5.47
N VAL A 583 -25.18 29.06 5.96
CA VAL A 583 -25.65 28.62 7.27
C VAL A 583 -24.44 28.33 8.17
N ASP A 584 -24.49 28.82 9.41
CA ASP A 584 -23.49 28.57 10.44
C ASP A 584 -23.87 27.32 11.25
N LEU A 585 -23.09 26.25 11.07
CA LEU A 585 -23.35 24.95 11.67
C LEU A 585 -22.36 24.63 12.79
N PRO A 586 -22.83 24.26 13.98
CA PRO A 586 -21.95 23.79 15.06
C PRO A 586 -21.28 22.46 14.69
N ALA A 587 -20.13 22.18 15.32
CA ALA A 587 -19.44 20.89 15.24
C ALA A 587 -20.33 19.74 15.73
N CYS A 588 -20.33 18.61 15.02
CA CYS A 588 -21.13 17.40 15.30
C CYS A 588 -22.52 17.76 15.83
N GLY A 589 -23.26 18.58 15.08
CA GLY A 589 -24.42 19.28 15.60
C GLY A 589 -25.46 19.59 14.54
N PHE A 590 -26.42 20.42 14.89
CA PHE A 590 -27.52 20.75 13.99
C PHE A 590 -27.98 22.21 14.13
N GLN A 591 -28.73 22.63 13.12
CA GLN A 591 -29.51 23.85 13.13
C GLN A 591 -30.88 23.63 12.52
N TRP A 592 -31.93 23.99 13.24
CA TRP A 592 -33.31 24.02 12.75
C TRP A 592 -33.63 25.45 12.28
N LEU A 593 -33.99 25.58 11.01
CA LEU A 593 -34.33 26.87 10.40
C LEU A 593 -35.78 26.85 9.90
N PRO A 594 -36.55 27.94 10.11
CA PRO A 594 -37.90 28.04 9.57
C PRO A 594 -37.84 28.07 8.03
N ALA A 595 -38.79 27.40 7.39
CA ALA A 595 -38.94 27.42 5.94
C ALA A 595 -40.21 28.21 5.58
N ILE A 596 -40.12 29.02 4.53
CA ILE A 596 -41.29 29.67 3.93
C ILE A 596 -41.54 29.11 2.52
N ASP A 597 -42.78 29.23 2.07
CA ASP A 597 -43.15 28.94 0.69
C ASP A 597 -42.35 29.82 -0.27
N ALA A 598 -41.64 29.20 -1.22
CA ALA A 598 -40.79 29.90 -2.18
C ALA A 598 -41.56 30.95 -3.01
N SER A 599 -42.85 30.73 -3.27
CA SER A 599 -43.72 31.69 -3.97
C SER A 599 -43.94 33.00 -3.19
N LYS A 600 -43.74 32.97 -1.87
CA LYS A 600 -43.90 34.11 -0.95
C LYS A 600 -42.57 34.71 -0.54
N ALA A 601 -41.45 34.13 -0.95
CA ALA A 601 -40.12 34.57 -0.56
C ALA A 601 -39.74 35.88 -1.27
N LYS A 602 -39.27 36.86 -0.51
CA LYS A 602 -38.74 38.10 -1.07
C LYS A 602 -37.38 37.84 -1.71
N ARG A 603 -37.26 38.13 -3.01
CA ARG A 603 -35.97 38.14 -3.72
C ARG A 603 -34.96 38.99 -2.96
N THR A 604 -33.73 38.54 -2.95
CA THR A 604 -32.65 39.21 -2.22
C THR A 604 -32.16 40.38 -3.05
N SER A 605 -32.10 41.59 -2.48
CA SER A 605 -31.59 42.75 -3.21
C SER A 605 -30.08 42.58 -3.47
N GLY A 606 -29.64 42.84 -4.70
CA GLY A 606 -28.21 42.84 -5.05
C GLY A 606 -27.42 43.78 -4.14
N GLY A 607 -26.24 43.34 -3.69
CA GLY A 607 -25.32 44.19 -2.94
C GLY A 607 -24.87 45.41 -3.75
N ARG A 608 -24.32 46.44 -3.09
CA ARG A 608 -23.81 47.65 -3.78
C ARG A 608 -22.73 47.36 -4.83
N THR A 609 -22.01 46.24 -4.69
CA THR A 609 -20.99 45.78 -5.63
C THR A 609 -21.35 44.35 -6.07
N PRO A 610 -21.43 44.07 -7.38
CA PRO A 610 -21.68 42.73 -7.88
C PRO A 610 -20.49 41.80 -7.55
N MET A 611 -20.79 40.54 -7.25
CA MET A 611 -19.75 39.53 -6.97
C MET A 611 -19.04 39.03 -8.23
N ALA A 612 -19.61 39.28 -9.41
CA ALA A 612 -19.02 38.97 -10.71
C ALA A 612 -19.18 40.18 -11.64
N GLU A 613 -18.08 40.61 -12.25
CA GLU A 613 -18.01 41.72 -13.19
C GLU A 613 -16.88 41.46 -14.19
N ASP A 614 -17.19 41.49 -15.49
CA ASP A 614 -16.29 41.08 -16.58
C ASP A 614 -15.68 39.67 -16.35
N LEU A 615 -14.36 39.60 -16.13
CA LEU A 615 -13.60 38.38 -15.82
C LEU A 615 -13.09 38.38 -14.37
N VAL A 616 -13.75 39.13 -13.48
CA VAL A 616 -13.35 39.29 -12.08
C VAL A 616 -14.47 38.85 -11.15
N LEU A 617 -14.12 37.94 -10.23
CA LEU A 617 -14.96 37.59 -9.10
C LEU A 617 -14.47 38.32 -7.86
N LYS A 618 -15.37 38.96 -7.11
CA LYS A 618 -15.08 39.77 -5.92
C LYS A 618 -15.89 39.26 -4.73
N THR A 619 -15.22 39.01 -3.61
CA THR A 619 -15.87 38.74 -2.33
C THR A 619 -15.63 39.92 -1.36
N ASP A 620 -15.94 39.73 -0.09
CA ASP A 620 -15.58 40.64 0.99
C ASP A 620 -14.12 40.48 1.45
N THR A 621 -13.44 39.39 1.04
CA THR A 621 -12.10 39.03 1.53
C THR A 621 -11.02 38.94 0.44
N PHE A 622 -11.39 38.61 -0.80
CA PHE A 622 -10.46 38.46 -1.92
C PHE A 622 -11.12 38.72 -3.28
N GLU A 623 -10.28 38.84 -4.31
CA GLU A 623 -10.68 38.88 -5.72
C GLU A 623 -9.95 37.82 -6.54
N VAL A 624 -10.62 37.30 -7.57
CA VAL A 624 -10.10 36.34 -8.54
C VAL A 624 -10.23 36.95 -9.92
N GLU A 625 -9.11 37.08 -10.63
CA GLU A 625 -9.06 37.55 -12.01
C GLU A 625 -8.84 36.35 -12.94
N LEU A 626 -9.73 36.19 -13.91
CA LEU A 626 -9.62 35.20 -14.98
C LEU A 626 -8.91 35.82 -16.20
N SER A 627 -8.07 35.03 -16.85
CA SER A 627 -7.29 35.46 -18.00
C SER A 627 -8.18 35.64 -19.23
N ASN A 628 -8.10 36.80 -19.89
CA ASN A 628 -8.76 37.02 -21.19
C ASN A 628 -8.13 36.24 -22.36
N ALA A 629 -6.94 35.69 -22.17
CA ALA A 629 -6.25 34.86 -23.18
C ALA A 629 -6.54 33.37 -22.99
N THR A 630 -6.65 32.90 -21.74
CA THR A 630 -6.72 31.46 -21.42
C THR A 630 -8.02 31.04 -20.74
N GLY A 631 -8.79 31.93 -20.13
CA GLY A 631 -10.00 31.59 -19.35
C GLY A 631 -9.73 31.03 -17.96
N GLY A 632 -8.56 30.42 -17.73
CA GLY A 632 -8.11 29.99 -16.41
C GLY A 632 -7.83 31.14 -15.43
N ILE A 633 -7.55 30.79 -14.17
CA ILE A 633 -7.26 31.78 -13.12
C ILE A 633 -5.92 32.46 -13.41
N ALA A 634 -5.96 33.76 -13.74
CA ALA A 634 -4.75 34.56 -13.91
C ALA A 634 -4.14 34.89 -12.55
N GLN A 635 -4.98 35.30 -11.60
CA GLN A 635 -4.51 35.77 -10.30
C GLN A 635 -5.56 35.70 -9.20
N VAL A 636 -5.11 35.39 -7.99
CA VAL A 636 -5.89 35.50 -6.75
C VAL A 636 -5.20 36.51 -5.82
N ARG A 637 -5.93 37.54 -5.36
CA ARG A 637 -5.42 38.56 -4.41
C ARG A 637 -6.39 38.74 -3.25
N THR A 638 -5.85 38.91 -2.05
CA THR A 638 -6.64 39.45 -0.92
C THR A 638 -6.60 40.98 -0.96
N TYR A 639 -7.55 41.66 -0.31
CA TYR A 639 -7.61 43.14 -0.30
C TYR A 639 -6.51 43.80 0.56
N ARG A 640 -5.76 43.02 1.33
CA ARG A 640 -4.50 43.45 1.95
C ARG A 640 -3.41 43.39 0.87
N ARG A 641 -2.33 44.19 0.96
CA ARG A 641 -1.20 44.09 0.00
C ARG A 641 -0.65 42.65 -0.02
N SER A 642 -1.15 41.83 -0.94
CA SER A 642 -0.88 40.41 -1.07
C SER A 642 -0.34 40.12 -2.47
N PRO A 643 0.69 39.27 -2.60
CA PRO A 643 1.09 38.78 -3.91
C PRO A 643 -0.02 37.93 -4.54
N ASN A 644 0.15 37.58 -5.82
CA ASN A 644 -0.63 36.51 -6.42
C ASN A 644 -0.44 35.22 -5.61
N ARG A 645 -1.54 34.60 -5.19
CA ARG A 645 -1.52 33.35 -4.43
C ARG A 645 -1.30 32.15 -5.32
N VAL A 646 -2.06 32.05 -6.41
CA VAL A 646 -1.97 30.95 -7.38
C VAL A 646 -2.53 31.40 -8.74
N SER A 647 -1.97 30.86 -9.80
CA SER A 647 -2.53 30.88 -11.15
C SER A 647 -2.84 29.46 -11.61
N GLN A 648 -3.83 29.30 -12.49
CA GLN A 648 -4.26 28.00 -12.97
C GLN A 648 -4.52 28.00 -14.48
N GLN A 649 -4.13 26.90 -15.15
CA GLN A 649 -4.45 26.61 -16.55
C GLN A 649 -4.70 25.12 -16.78
N ILE A 650 -5.46 24.78 -17.81
CA ILE A 650 -5.65 23.40 -18.28
C ILE A 650 -4.70 23.14 -19.44
N ALA A 651 -4.03 21.98 -19.49
CA ALA A 651 -3.20 21.62 -20.63
C ALA A 651 -3.10 20.11 -20.84
N LEU A 652 -2.78 19.71 -22.07
CA LEU A 652 -2.21 18.41 -22.40
C LEU A 652 -0.70 18.49 -22.24
N ARG A 653 -0.15 17.60 -21.40
CA ARG A 653 1.29 17.34 -21.32
C ARG A 653 1.67 16.34 -22.40
N PHE A 654 2.70 16.67 -23.17
CA PHE A 654 3.30 15.76 -24.14
C PHE A 654 4.42 14.92 -23.51
N PRO A 655 4.64 13.69 -23.99
CA PRO A 655 5.72 12.83 -23.49
C PRO A 655 7.10 13.50 -23.56
N HIS A 656 7.33 14.30 -24.60
CA HIS A 656 8.63 14.90 -24.91
C HIS A 656 8.45 16.37 -25.29
N GLU A 657 9.50 17.15 -25.09
CA GLU A 657 9.54 18.57 -25.46
C GLU A 657 9.36 18.78 -26.96
N ARG A 658 8.59 19.80 -27.31
CA ARG A 658 8.28 20.18 -28.68
C ARG A 658 8.68 21.63 -28.91
N ARG A 659 9.29 21.88 -30.07
CA ARG A 659 9.61 23.23 -30.54
C ARG A 659 8.60 23.69 -31.59
N PHE A 660 8.19 24.94 -31.50
CA PHE A 660 7.31 25.61 -32.46
C PHE A 660 7.59 27.12 -32.47
N ILE A 661 7.08 27.82 -33.48
CA ILE A 661 7.25 29.26 -33.61
C ILE A 661 6.08 29.96 -32.89
N SER A 662 6.35 30.66 -31.80
CA SER A 662 5.38 31.56 -31.18
C SER A 662 5.38 32.90 -31.89
N LYS A 663 4.18 33.48 -32.03
CA LYS A 663 3.93 34.84 -32.52
C LYS A 663 3.56 35.81 -31.40
N ASP A 664 3.75 35.43 -30.14
CA ASP A 664 3.50 36.29 -28.99
C ASP A 664 4.64 37.33 -28.88
N GLY A 665 4.51 38.43 -29.64
CA GLY A 665 5.46 39.55 -29.70
C GLY A 665 5.77 40.05 -31.13
N ASP A 666 6.53 41.15 -31.24
CA ASP A 666 6.84 41.81 -32.53
C ASP A 666 7.70 40.96 -33.49
N THR A 667 8.39 39.95 -32.99
CA THR A 667 9.25 39.05 -33.78
C THR A 667 8.92 37.59 -33.51
N PRO A 668 8.70 36.74 -34.54
CA PRO A 668 8.52 35.30 -34.36
C PRO A 668 9.74 34.68 -33.66
N ARG A 669 9.51 33.87 -32.62
CA ARG A 669 10.58 33.18 -31.87
C ARG A 669 10.28 31.71 -31.77
N GLU A 670 11.32 30.89 -31.90
CA GLU A 670 11.24 29.46 -31.61
C GLU A 670 11.12 29.28 -30.08
N VAL A 671 10.08 28.60 -29.65
CA VAL A 671 9.78 28.31 -28.25
C VAL A 671 9.68 26.81 -28.07
N ALA A 672 10.27 26.32 -26.99
CA ALA A 672 10.15 24.95 -26.53
C ALA A 672 9.05 24.84 -25.46
N SER A 673 8.16 23.86 -25.60
CA SER A 673 7.18 23.51 -24.56
C SER A 673 6.90 22.01 -24.56
N ILE A 674 6.67 21.48 -23.37
CA ILE A 674 6.14 20.14 -23.13
C ILE A 674 4.61 20.14 -22.97
N TYR A 675 3.95 21.29 -23.14
CA TYR A 675 2.50 21.46 -22.96
C TYR A 675 1.82 22.14 -24.15
N SER A 676 0.57 21.76 -24.38
CA SER A 676 -0.38 22.50 -25.22
C SER A 676 -0.72 23.88 -24.64
N ALA A 677 -1.37 24.72 -25.43
CA ALA A 677 -1.87 26.03 -24.99
C ALA A 677 -3.36 25.96 -24.64
N MET A 678 -3.78 26.71 -23.61
CA MET A 678 -5.19 26.97 -23.28
C MET A 678 -5.61 28.29 -23.92
N GLN A 679 -6.73 28.33 -24.64
CA GLN A 679 -7.20 29.53 -25.34
C GLN A 679 -8.66 29.81 -25.02
N LEU A 680 -8.96 31.01 -24.53
CA LEU A 680 -10.32 31.46 -24.27
C LEU A 680 -11.04 31.73 -25.59
N ARG A 681 -12.28 31.24 -25.72
CA ARG A 681 -13.17 31.55 -26.84
C ARG A 681 -14.28 32.50 -26.41
N GLU A 682 -14.92 32.22 -25.27
CA GLU A 682 -16.03 33.01 -24.75
C GLU A 682 -16.11 32.92 -23.22
N SER A 683 -16.69 33.95 -22.60
CA SER A 683 -16.94 34.01 -21.16
C SER A 683 -18.34 34.55 -20.88
N LYS A 684 -18.98 34.04 -19.83
CA LYS A 684 -20.33 34.42 -19.41
C LYS A 684 -20.41 34.53 -17.89
N ILE A 685 -20.97 35.62 -17.39
CA ILE A 685 -21.37 35.72 -15.97
C ILE A 685 -22.63 34.88 -15.77
N VAL A 686 -22.52 33.82 -14.97
CA VAL A 686 -23.64 32.93 -14.63
C VAL A 686 -24.45 33.49 -13.47
N SER A 687 -23.76 34.02 -12.45
CA SER A 687 -24.39 34.70 -11.33
C SER A 687 -23.51 35.83 -10.81
N ALA A 688 -24.14 36.95 -10.49
CA ALA A 688 -23.55 38.11 -9.81
C ALA A 688 -24.33 38.44 -8.52
N GLY A 689 -24.93 37.41 -7.91
CA GLY A 689 -25.81 37.51 -6.77
C GLY A 689 -25.14 38.07 -5.50
N PRO A 690 -25.92 38.34 -4.44
CA PRO A 690 -25.42 38.95 -3.22
C PRO A 690 -24.60 38.02 -2.32
N ALA A 691 -24.74 36.70 -2.46
CA ALA A 691 -23.99 35.70 -1.68
C ALA A 691 -23.15 34.75 -2.54
N PHE A 692 -23.41 34.69 -3.85
CA PHE A 692 -22.80 33.77 -4.80
C PHE A 692 -22.43 34.51 -6.08
N GLY A 693 -21.19 34.30 -6.55
CA GLY A 693 -20.71 34.79 -7.84
C GLY A 693 -20.14 33.64 -8.64
N CYS A 694 -20.45 33.59 -9.95
CA CYS A 694 -19.97 32.54 -10.85
C CYS A 694 -19.74 33.07 -12.25
N ILE A 695 -18.56 32.75 -12.82
CA ILE A 695 -18.19 33.02 -14.21
C ILE A 695 -17.88 31.69 -14.90
N GLU A 696 -18.47 31.50 -16.07
CA GLU A 696 -18.20 30.40 -16.98
C GLU A 696 -17.27 30.87 -18.10
N THR A 697 -16.25 30.08 -18.41
CA THR A 697 -15.32 30.30 -19.53
C THR A 697 -15.30 29.05 -20.40
N ILE A 698 -15.32 29.24 -21.72
CA ILE A 698 -15.33 28.15 -22.69
C ILE A 698 -14.21 28.41 -23.69
N GLY A 699 -13.46 27.36 -24.05
CA GLY A 699 -12.30 27.52 -24.91
C GLY A 699 -11.70 26.22 -25.43
N ASP A 700 -10.50 26.33 -25.95
CA ASP A 700 -9.79 25.27 -26.66
C ASP A 700 -8.45 24.93 -25.99
N ILE A 701 -8.07 23.66 -26.03
CA ILE A 701 -6.72 23.18 -25.73
C ILE A 701 -6.04 22.89 -27.08
N TYR A 702 -4.98 23.63 -27.39
CA TYR A 702 -4.39 23.71 -28.73
C TYR A 702 -2.94 23.16 -28.77
N ASP A 703 -2.68 22.21 -29.66
CA ASP A 703 -1.32 21.76 -29.99
C ASP A 703 -0.67 22.76 -30.95
N GLN A 704 0.25 23.57 -30.43
CA GLN A 704 0.91 24.65 -31.16
C GLN A 704 1.81 24.14 -32.30
N LYS A 705 2.32 22.91 -32.20
CA LYS A 705 3.19 22.30 -33.22
C LYS A 705 2.38 21.72 -34.36
N LYS A 706 1.32 20.95 -34.04
CA LYS A 706 0.42 20.36 -35.06
C LYS A 706 -0.61 21.35 -35.60
N LYS A 707 -0.82 22.46 -34.89
CA LYS A 707 -1.82 23.49 -35.18
C LYS A 707 -3.26 22.98 -35.15
N THR A 708 -3.58 22.13 -34.18
CA THR A 708 -4.87 21.45 -34.04
C THR A 708 -5.38 21.49 -32.61
N ASN A 709 -6.71 21.55 -32.44
CA ASN A 709 -7.33 21.38 -31.12
C ASN A 709 -7.20 19.92 -30.67
N VAL A 710 -6.82 19.73 -29.42
CA VAL A 710 -6.71 18.40 -28.78
C VAL A 710 -7.86 18.16 -27.79
N ALA A 711 -8.44 19.22 -27.24
CA ALA A 711 -9.67 19.18 -26.45
C ALA A 711 -10.40 20.53 -26.48
N HIS A 712 -11.68 20.54 -26.12
CA HIS A 712 -12.40 21.75 -25.69
C HIS A 712 -12.58 21.73 -24.18
N PHE A 713 -12.70 22.90 -23.55
CA PHE A 713 -12.97 23.00 -22.12
C PHE A 713 -14.14 23.95 -21.83
N THR A 714 -14.89 23.61 -20.80
CA THR A 714 -15.78 24.53 -20.08
C THR A 714 -15.32 24.58 -18.64
N GLN A 715 -15.07 25.78 -18.11
CA GLN A 715 -14.64 25.99 -16.73
C GLN A 715 -15.58 26.98 -16.03
N ARG A 716 -16.17 26.56 -14.91
CA ARG A 716 -16.92 27.44 -14.01
C ARG A 716 -16.10 27.76 -12.79
N THR A 717 -15.89 29.05 -12.54
CA THR A 717 -15.22 29.55 -11.34
C THR A 717 -16.25 30.24 -10.47
N SER A 718 -16.38 29.78 -9.23
CA SER A 718 -17.41 30.24 -8.30
C SER A 718 -16.82 30.67 -6.96
N VAL A 719 -17.41 31.70 -6.34
CA VAL A 719 -17.05 32.20 -5.01
C VAL A 719 -18.30 32.48 -4.19
N TYR A 720 -18.18 32.35 -2.88
CA TYR A 720 -19.24 32.65 -1.93
C TYR A 720 -18.82 33.79 -1.01
N ARG A 721 -19.77 34.65 -0.63
CA ARG A 721 -19.49 35.73 0.33
C ARG A 721 -19.20 35.14 1.70
N GLY A 722 -18.18 35.67 2.39
CA GLY A 722 -17.76 35.22 3.71
C GLY A 722 -16.94 33.92 3.73
N LEU A 723 -16.82 33.20 2.61
CA LEU A 723 -15.99 31.99 2.51
C LEU A 723 -14.70 32.32 1.76
N PRO A 724 -13.50 32.06 2.34
CA PRO A 724 -12.21 32.34 1.71
C PRO A 724 -11.82 31.25 0.68
N THR A 725 -12.73 30.91 -0.23
CA THR A 725 -12.60 29.76 -1.13
C THR A 725 -13.04 30.04 -2.56
N ILE A 726 -12.40 29.36 -3.50
CA ILE A 726 -12.67 29.41 -4.93
C ILE A 726 -12.99 27.99 -5.38
N ARG A 727 -14.20 27.76 -5.87
CA ARG A 727 -14.60 26.47 -6.44
C ARG A 727 -14.41 26.51 -7.95
N VAL A 728 -13.79 25.47 -8.50
CA VAL A 728 -13.56 25.35 -9.94
C VAL A 728 -14.08 24.01 -10.43
N GLU A 729 -15.01 24.07 -11.38
CA GLU A 729 -15.54 22.91 -12.09
C GLU A 729 -15.03 22.95 -13.52
N ILE A 730 -14.50 21.82 -14.01
CA ILE A 730 -13.94 21.66 -15.35
C ILE A 730 -14.69 20.55 -16.06
N GLU A 731 -15.13 20.82 -17.28
CA GLU A 731 -15.58 19.82 -18.24
C GLU A 731 -14.65 19.82 -19.46
N LEU A 732 -14.19 18.64 -19.88
CA LEU A 732 -13.34 18.46 -21.05
C LEU A 732 -14.06 17.66 -22.14
N ASP A 733 -14.04 18.16 -23.36
CA ASP A 733 -14.35 17.37 -24.55
C ASP A 733 -13.03 16.98 -25.21
N VAL A 734 -12.57 15.76 -24.94
CA VAL A 734 -11.25 15.27 -25.36
C VAL A 734 -11.33 14.73 -26.79
N LEU A 735 -10.66 15.42 -27.72
CA LEU A 735 -10.61 15.04 -29.14
C LEU A 735 -9.47 14.03 -29.41
N HIS A 736 -8.40 14.10 -28.63
CA HIS A 736 -7.25 13.21 -28.72
C HIS A 736 -6.89 12.67 -27.34
N MET A 737 -7.05 11.36 -27.14
CA MET A 737 -6.69 10.70 -25.89
C MET A 737 -5.17 10.66 -25.72
N PRO A 738 -4.65 10.80 -24.48
CA PRO A 738 -3.26 10.48 -24.18
C PRO A 738 -3.00 8.98 -24.35
N GLU A 739 -1.74 8.64 -24.61
CA GLU A 739 -1.27 7.26 -24.84
C GLU A 739 0.06 7.02 -24.11
N GLY A 740 0.27 5.81 -23.60
CA GLY A 740 1.52 5.36 -22.98
C GLY A 740 1.63 5.74 -21.50
N ASP A 741 2.83 6.14 -21.07
CA ASP A 741 3.12 6.39 -19.65
C ASP A 741 2.25 7.53 -19.08
N PRO A 742 1.33 7.23 -18.12
CA PRO A 742 0.44 8.21 -17.51
C PRO A 742 1.15 9.29 -16.71
N TRP A 743 2.42 9.11 -16.35
CA TRP A 743 3.22 10.15 -15.69
C TRP A 743 3.88 11.13 -16.67
N THR A 744 3.77 10.91 -17.98
CA THR A 744 4.38 11.78 -19.00
C THR A 744 3.43 12.27 -20.08
N ASN A 745 2.28 11.63 -20.28
CA ASN A 745 1.27 12.00 -21.27
C ASN A 745 -0.13 12.06 -20.65
N TYR A 746 -0.68 13.25 -20.44
CA TYR A 746 -1.96 13.43 -19.73
C TYR A 746 -2.55 14.83 -19.92
N TYR A 747 -3.87 14.95 -19.83
CA TYR A 747 -4.50 16.26 -19.55
C TYR A 747 -4.41 16.55 -18.06
N CYS A 748 -4.14 17.79 -17.71
CA CYS A 748 -3.97 18.24 -16.32
C CYS A 748 -4.59 19.61 -16.06
N CYS A 749 -4.88 19.84 -14.79
CA CYS A 749 -5.01 21.18 -14.23
C CYS A 749 -3.65 21.58 -13.63
N ARG A 750 -3.07 22.66 -14.13
CA ARG A 750 -1.73 23.13 -13.78
C ARG A 750 -1.83 24.34 -12.87
N PHE A 751 -1.15 24.28 -11.73
CA PHE A 751 -1.08 25.35 -10.75
C PHE A 751 0.32 25.95 -10.74
N ALA A 752 0.40 27.27 -10.67
CA ALA A 752 1.66 28.00 -10.56
C ALA A 752 1.59 29.02 -9.42
N TRP A 753 2.68 29.14 -8.66
CA TRP A 753 2.83 30.13 -7.60
C TRP A 753 4.11 30.94 -7.78
N LYS A 754 4.26 32.01 -6.99
CA LYS A 754 5.34 32.99 -7.17
C LYS A 754 6.64 32.62 -6.46
N GLN A 755 6.55 32.17 -5.20
CA GLN A 755 7.71 31.93 -4.34
C GLN A 755 8.25 30.53 -4.53
N GLU A 756 9.49 30.41 -5.02
CA GLU A 756 10.17 29.11 -5.18
C GLU A 756 10.54 28.47 -3.83
N SER A 757 10.59 29.26 -2.75
CA SER A 757 10.88 28.77 -1.40
C SER A 757 9.65 28.21 -0.66
N ALA A 758 8.47 28.19 -1.30
CA ALA A 758 7.27 27.68 -0.64
C ALA A 758 7.41 26.17 -0.38
N ALA A 759 7.09 25.76 0.84
CA ALA A 759 7.00 24.35 1.20
C ALA A 759 5.72 23.76 0.60
N LEU A 760 5.84 22.54 0.08
CA LEU A 760 4.72 21.78 -0.45
C LEU A 760 4.41 20.63 0.51
N SER A 761 3.19 20.61 1.05
CA SER A 761 2.66 19.46 1.77
C SER A 761 1.50 18.85 0.99
N ALA A 762 1.20 17.57 1.22
CA ALA A 762 0.10 16.88 0.57
C ALA A 762 -0.53 15.84 1.48
N SER A 763 -1.78 15.48 1.18
CA SER A 763 -2.51 14.47 1.94
C SER A 763 -1.99 13.06 1.64
N MET A 764 -1.31 12.42 2.58
CA MET A 764 -0.89 11.02 2.47
C MET A 764 -1.41 10.28 3.69
N GLN A 765 -2.13 9.18 3.48
CA GLN A 765 -2.77 8.42 4.56
C GLN A 765 -3.58 9.32 5.52
N GLU A 766 -4.43 10.18 4.95
CA GLU A 766 -5.29 11.15 5.68
C GLU A 766 -4.55 12.19 6.56
N GLY A 767 -3.21 12.26 6.49
CA GLY A 767 -2.38 13.26 7.17
C GLY A 767 -1.69 14.24 6.21
N ALA A 768 -1.31 15.42 6.71
CA ALA A 768 -0.52 16.40 5.97
C ALA A 768 0.98 16.08 6.05
N HIS A 769 1.60 15.70 4.92
CA HIS A 769 3.01 15.31 4.85
C HIS A 769 3.78 16.14 3.84
N LEU A 770 5.06 16.40 4.12
CA LEU A 770 5.95 17.12 3.21
C LEU A 770 6.14 16.33 1.90
N VAL A 771 6.05 17.03 0.77
CA VAL A 771 6.32 16.47 -0.55
C VAL A 771 7.80 16.57 -0.86
N THR A 772 8.44 15.43 -1.10
CA THR A 772 9.86 15.35 -1.48
C THR A 772 10.10 14.84 -2.89
N ALA A 773 9.12 14.13 -3.47
CA ALA A 773 9.24 13.48 -4.78
C ALA A 773 8.46 14.25 -5.86
N PRO A 774 8.84 14.12 -7.15
CA PRO A 774 8.12 14.78 -8.23
C PRO A 774 6.77 14.13 -8.55
N ARG A 775 6.61 12.82 -8.29
CA ARG A 775 5.32 12.12 -8.41
C ARG A 775 4.70 12.05 -7.03
N ILE A 776 3.42 12.39 -6.95
CA ILE A 776 2.71 12.58 -5.69
C ILE A 776 1.36 11.87 -5.80
N GLU A 777 1.06 11.06 -4.79
CA GLU A 777 -0.26 10.48 -4.56
C GLU A 777 -0.89 11.19 -3.38
N ALA A 778 -1.93 11.98 -3.63
CA ALA A 778 -2.62 12.77 -2.62
C ALA A 778 -4.13 12.88 -2.87
N PRO A 779 -4.95 11.96 -2.31
CA PRO A 779 -6.38 11.90 -2.60
C PRO A 779 -7.23 13.09 -2.12
N HIS A 780 -6.70 14.02 -1.32
CA HIS A 780 -7.50 15.06 -0.66
C HIS A 780 -7.03 16.48 -0.95
N PHE A 781 -5.73 16.75 -0.86
CA PHE A 781 -5.19 18.09 -1.10
C PHE A 781 -3.69 18.09 -1.31
N PHE A 782 -3.20 19.21 -1.85
CA PHE A 782 -1.84 19.69 -1.63
C PHE A 782 -1.86 21.16 -1.22
N GLU A 783 -0.89 21.56 -0.41
CA GLU A 783 -0.79 22.89 0.16
C GLU A 783 0.55 23.54 -0.17
N ILE A 784 0.47 24.79 -0.60
CA ILE A 784 1.60 25.66 -0.87
C ILE A 784 1.68 26.66 0.29
N ALA A 785 2.71 26.51 1.13
CA ALA A 785 2.93 27.36 2.30
C ALA A 785 4.24 28.16 2.16
N ASP A 786 4.16 29.48 2.29
CA ASP A 786 5.32 30.35 2.49
C ASP A 786 5.31 30.94 3.91
N ASP A 787 6.30 31.78 4.25
CA ASP A 787 6.43 32.37 5.59
C ASP A 787 5.21 33.17 6.07
N LYS A 788 4.32 33.59 5.16
CA LYS A 788 3.18 34.49 5.44
C LYS A 788 1.83 33.94 5.04
N TYR A 789 1.77 33.05 4.07
CA TYR A 789 0.56 32.68 3.35
C TYR A 789 0.49 31.18 3.11
N ARG A 790 -0.72 30.62 3.27
CA ARG A 790 -1.02 29.21 2.96
C ARG A 790 -2.11 29.14 1.90
N THR A 791 -1.84 28.46 0.80
CA THR A 791 -2.81 28.27 -0.28
C THR A 791 -2.98 26.78 -0.52
N THR A 792 -4.18 26.26 -0.27
CA THR A 792 -4.44 24.82 -0.35
C THR A 792 -5.36 24.53 -1.50
N ILE A 793 -5.00 23.54 -2.32
CA ILE A 793 -5.81 23.05 -3.42
C ILE A 793 -6.36 21.70 -2.98
N HIS A 794 -7.68 21.62 -2.82
CA HIS A 794 -8.40 20.44 -2.40
C HIS A 794 -8.90 19.66 -3.63
N THR A 795 -8.53 18.38 -3.72
CA THR A 795 -8.65 17.53 -4.91
C THR A 795 -9.36 16.21 -4.57
N PRO A 796 -10.69 16.22 -4.40
CA PRO A 796 -11.46 15.12 -3.77
C PRO A 796 -11.42 13.82 -4.59
N GLY A 797 -10.47 12.94 -4.27
CA GLY A 797 -10.19 11.70 -5.00
C GLY A 797 -9.46 11.90 -6.33
N LEU A 798 -9.04 13.13 -6.65
CA LEU A 798 -8.12 13.41 -7.74
C LEU A 798 -6.69 13.16 -7.23
N THR A 799 -6.30 11.89 -7.22
CA THR A 799 -5.17 11.38 -6.44
C THR A 799 -3.79 11.71 -7.01
N PHE A 800 -3.64 11.83 -8.32
CA PHE A 800 -2.32 11.83 -8.96
C PHE A 800 -1.85 13.24 -9.33
N HIS A 801 -0.70 13.63 -8.79
CA HIS A 801 -0.08 14.92 -9.07
C HIS A 801 1.39 14.80 -9.43
N ARG A 802 1.86 15.77 -10.23
CA ARG A 802 3.25 15.86 -10.63
C ARG A 802 3.82 17.26 -10.36
N LYS A 803 4.85 17.35 -9.54
CA LYS A 803 5.69 18.56 -9.43
C LYS A 803 6.54 18.66 -10.71
N VAL A 804 6.41 19.77 -11.43
CA VAL A 804 7.06 19.99 -12.74
C VAL A 804 8.33 20.84 -12.60
N ASN A 805 8.39 21.68 -11.56
CA ASN A 805 9.54 22.48 -11.13
C ASN A 805 9.28 23.01 -9.70
N GLU A 806 10.08 23.96 -9.22
CA GLU A 806 9.93 24.52 -7.87
C GLU A 806 8.65 25.33 -7.62
N ARG A 807 7.95 25.75 -8.68
CA ARG A 807 6.81 26.67 -8.59
C ARG A 807 5.57 26.23 -9.37
N MET A 808 5.53 24.96 -9.78
CA MET A 808 4.44 24.41 -10.59
C MET A 808 4.14 22.96 -10.24
N LEU A 809 2.84 22.65 -10.21
CA LEU A 809 2.30 21.32 -9.97
C LEU A 809 1.13 21.05 -10.92
N ASP A 810 1.12 19.87 -11.52
CA ASP A 810 0.04 19.38 -12.36
C ASP A 810 -0.81 18.38 -11.56
N THR A 811 -2.12 18.57 -11.52
CA THR A 811 -3.08 17.52 -11.13
C THR A 811 -3.55 16.81 -12.40
N LEU A 812 -3.37 15.49 -12.46
CA LEU A 812 -3.74 14.69 -13.62
C LEU A 812 -5.27 14.56 -13.67
N LEU A 813 -5.86 14.85 -14.83
CA LEU A 813 -7.31 14.77 -15.07
C LEU A 813 -7.68 13.61 -16.00
N VAL A 814 -7.00 13.49 -17.14
CA VAL A 814 -7.27 12.44 -18.15
C VAL A 814 -5.96 11.80 -18.57
N THR A 815 -5.83 10.51 -18.35
CA THR A 815 -4.78 9.63 -18.88
C THR A 815 -5.39 8.64 -19.88
N GLU A 816 -4.58 7.76 -20.47
CA GLU A 816 -5.11 6.65 -21.29
C GLU A 816 -6.14 5.83 -20.48
N GLY A 817 -7.26 5.43 -21.09
CA GLY A 817 -8.34 4.67 -20.44
C GLY A 817 -9.32 5.47 -19.59
N GLU A 818 -9.05 6.76 -19.32
CA GLU A 818 -9.92 7.60 -18.50
C GLU A 818 -11.19 8.02 -19.26
N LYS A 819 -12.36 7.75 -18.68
CA LYS A 819 -13.67 8.10 -19.26
C LYS A 819 -14.31 9.31 -18.59
N ALA A 820 -13.89 9.68 -17.38
CA ALA A 820 -14.38 10.89 -16.75
C ALA A 820 -14.00 12.14 -17.54
N ARG A 821 -14.92 13.10 -17.61
CA ARG A 821 -14.74 14.39 -18.30
C ARG A 821 -15.03 15.59 -17.41
N LYS A 822 -15.59 15.35 -16.22
CA LYS A 822 -15.95 16.38 -15.26
C LYS A 822 -15.08 16.25 -14.03
N PHE A 823 -14.48 17.36 -13.63
CA PHE A 823 -13.53 17.42 -12.53
C PHE A 823 -13.79 18.65 -11.69
N GLU A 824 -13.51 18.55 -10.40
CA GLU A 824 -13.72 19.64 -9.46
C GLU A 824 -12.53 19.76 -8.51
N PHE A 825 -12.16 20.99 -8.18
CA PHE A 825 -11.28 21.28 -7.06
C PHE A 825 -11.69 22.59 -6.37
N VAL A 826 -11.21 22.77 -5.14
CA VAL A 826 -11.39 23.99 -4.37
C VAL A 826 -10.03 24.58 -4.02
N VAL A 827 -9.84 25.88 -4.21
CA VAL A 827 -8.69 26.62 -3.68
C VAL A 827 -9.13 27.34 -2.40
N SER A 828 -8.48 27.06 -1.27
CA SER A 828 -8.72 27.77 -0.02
C SER A 828 -7.53 28.66 0.35
N LEU A 829 -7.82 29.80 0.99
CA LEU A 829 -6.84 30.78 1.42
C LEU A 829 -6.69 30.78 2.94
N ASP A 830 -5.45 30.64 3.39
CA ASP A 830 -5.01 30.80 4.78
C ASP A 830 -5.76 29.88 5.78
N ASN A 831 -6.17 28.69 5.32
CA ASN A 831 -6.69 27.65 6.19
C ASN A 831 -5.53 26.96 6.93
N SER A 832 -5.67 26.75 8.24
CA SER A 832 -4.61 26.16 9.05
C SER A 832 -4.58 24.63 9.05
N TYR A 833 -5.70 23.98 8.69
CA TYR A 833 -5.90 22.55 8.83
C TYR A 833 -6.49 21.98 7.53
N PRO A 834 -5.64 21.68 6.53
CA PRO A 834 -6.08 21.39 5.17
C PRO A 834 -6.96 20.13 5.06
N PHE A 835 -6.73 19.09 5.88
CA PHE A 835 -7.57 17.89 5.84
C PHE A 835 -8.99 18.15 6.34
N SER A 836 -9.12 18.83 7.50
CA SER A 836 -10.41 19.26 8.03
C SER A 836 -11.18 20.14 7.03
N ALA A 837 -10.46 21.03 6.35
CA ALA A 837 -11.01 21.85 5.28
C ALA A 837 -11.49 21.03 4.07
N THR A 838 -10.73 20.01 3.63
CA THR A 838 -11.20 19.11 2.56
C THR A 838 -12.51 18.42 2.95
N ARG A 839 -12.60 17.87 4.17
CA ARG A 839 -13.85 17.25 4.65
C ARG A 839 -15.00 18.26 4.65
N ASN A 840 -14.74 19.49 5.11
CA ASN A 840 -15.73 20.56 5.11
C ASN A 840 -16.31 20.84 3.71
N PHE A 841 -15.48 20.90 2.67
CA PHE A 841 -15.92 21.25 1.32
C PHE A 841 -16.65 20.13 0.59
N PHE A 842 -16.29 18.87 0.84
CA PHE A 842 -16.78 17.74 0.04
C PHE A 842 -17.71 16.79 0.78
N THR A 843 -17.93 16.99 2.09
CA THR A 843 -18.98 16.27 2.84
C THR A 843 -20.18 17.20 3.04
N PRO A 844 -21.25 17.08 2.24
CA PRO A 844 -22.41 17.97 2.37
C PRO A 844 -23.09 17.82 3.75
N PRO A 845 -23.69 18.88 4.31
CA PRO A 845 -24.57 18.73 5.46
C PRO A 845 -25.84 17.97 5.04
N LEU A 846 -26.45 17.23 5.98
CA LEU A 846 -27.76 16.64 5.71
C LEU A 846 -28.83 17.72 5.85
N VAL A 847 -29.70 17.84 4.84
CA VAL A 847 -30.75 18.85 4.77
C VAL A 847 -32.09 18.15 4.79
N ILE A 848 -32.76 18.15 5.94
CA ILE A 848 -33.95 17.33 6.19
C ILE A 848 -35.16 18.23 6.38
N PRO A 849 -36.10 18.30 5.42
CA PRO A 849 -37.38 18.99 5.62
C PRO A 849 -38.16 18.38 6.78
N THR A 850 -38.78 19.20 7.61
CA THR A 850 -39.55 18.73 8.76
C THR A 850 -40.80 19.59 8.99
N GLN A 851 -41.86 18.95 9.47
CA GLN A 851 -43.09 19.60 9.95
C GLN A 851 -43.11 19.72 11.49
N HIS A 852 -42.04 19.27 12.14
CA HIS A 852 -41.89 19.36 13.59
C HIS A 852 -41.34 20.74 13.98
N ALA A 853 -41.83 21.25 15.10
CA ALA A 853 -41.28 22.41 15.79
C ALA A 853 -39.78 22.22 16.10
N PRO A 854 -39.04 23.32 16.34
CA PRO A 854 -37.64 23.22 16.75
C PRO A 854 -37.50 22.37 18.03
N PRO A 855 -36.36 21.66 18.22
CA PRO A 855 -36.08 20.91 19.43
C PRO A 855 -36.29 21.72 20.72
N GLU A 856 -36.71 21.06 21.81
CA GLU A 856 -36.91 21.71 23.12
C GLU A 856 -35.64 22.41 23.62
N GLY A 857 -34.46 21.83 23.34
CA GLY A 857 -33.15 22.40 23.66
C GLY A 857 -32.76 23.63 22.83
N GLY A 858 -33.59 24.03 21.85
CA GLY A 858 -33.40 25.21 21.03
C GLY A 858 -33.23 24.91 19.53
N ARG A 859 -33.08 25.98 18.75
CA ARG A 859 -32.93 25.91 17.27
C ARG A 859 -31.55 25.46 16.81
N SER A 860 -30.58 25.31 17.70
CA SER A 860 -29.24 24.83 17.37
C SER A 860 -28.64 24.13 18.58
N GLY A 861 -27.82 23.10 18.33
CA GLY A 861 -27.14 22.33 19.35
C GLY A 861 -25.95 21.56 18.79
N TRP A 862 -25.04 21.15 19.66
CA TRP A 862 -23.89 20.31 19.35
C TRP A 862 -23.97 19.01 20.17
N LEU A 863 -23.38 17.92 19.65
CA LEU A 863 -23.37 16.61 20.29
C LEU A 863 -21.97 16.22 20.77
N PHE A 864 -20.96 16.56 19.97
CA PHE A 864 -19.55 16.41 20.33
C PHE A 864 -18.78 17.68 20.03
N HIS A 865 -17.81 18.02 20.88
CA HIS A 865 -16.86 19.09 20.61
C HIS A 865 -15.44 18.57 20.83
N VAL A 866 -14.67 18.51 19.75
CA VAL A 866 -13.26 18.12 19.77
C VAL A 866 -12.41 19.39 19.87
N GLY A 867 -11.65 19.55 20.96
CA GLY A 867 -10.92 20.78 21.28
C GLY A 867 -9.74 21.15 20.37
N GLY A 868 -9.41 20.32 19.37
CA GLY A 868 -8.32 20.57 18.42
C GLY A 868 -8.76 20.36 16.98
N SER A 869 -8.59 21.38 16.12
CA SER A 869 -8.96 21.30 14.69
C SER A 869 -8.07 20.38 13.85
N ASN A 870 -6.89 20.03 14.36
CA ASN A 870 -5.99 19.02 13.79
C ASN A 870 -6.43 17.59 14.12
N VAL A 871 -7.45 17.40 14.97
CA VAL A 871 -7.99 16.08 15.32
C VAL A 871 -9.38 15.93 14.75
N GLN A 872 -9.57 14.90 13.93
CA GLN A 872 -10.85 14.58 13.34
C GLN A 872 -11.55 13.48 14.14
N LEU A 873 -12.84 13.64 14.40
CA LEU A 873 -13.70 12.50 14.72
C LEU A 873 -13.95 11.74 13.41
N GLN A 874 -13.42 10.52 13.33
CA GLN A 874 -13.62 9.65 12.18
C GLN A 874 -14.92 8.88 12.32
N ARG A 875 -15.10 8.16 13.45
CA ARG A 875 -16.27 7.29 13.68
C ARG A 875 -16.74 7.31 15.12
N ILE A 876 -18.03 7.02 15.30
CA ILE A 876 -18.66 6.70 16.59
C ILE A 876 -19.06 5.24 16.52
N LEU A 877 -18.33 4.40 17.23
CA LEU A 877 -18.43 2.95 17.19
C LEU A 877 -19.19 2.43 18.42
N PRO A 878 -19.83 1.26 18.32
CA PRO A 878 -20.35 0.58 19.50
C PRO A 878 -19.22 0.18 20.45
N LEU A 879 -19.55 0.01 21.74
CA LEU A 879 -18.62 -0.57 22.70
C LEU A 879 -18.30 -2.02 22.31
N LEU A 880 -17.06 -2.44 22.49
CA LEU A 880 -16.71 -3.85 22.40
C LEU A 880 -17.29 -4.62 23.60
N PRO A 881 -17.53 -5.95 23.45
CA PRO A 881 -17.93 -6.79 24.57
C PRO A 881 -16.95 -6.60 25.74
N PRO A 882 -17.45 -6.25 26.94
CA PRO A 882 -16.55 -5.94 28.04
C PRO A 882 -15.76 -7.19 28.44
N LYS A 883 -14.43 -7.09 28.44
CA LYS A 883 -13.55 -8.13 29.01
C LYS A 883 -13.56 -8.14 30.55
N ARG A 884 -14.27 -7.19 31.17
CA ARG A 884 -14.40 -7.01 32.63
C ARG A 884 -15.84 -7.25 33.06
N ASP A 885 -16.04 -8.03 34.12
CA ASP A 885 -17.35 -8.49 34.60
C ASP A 885 -18.31 -7.39 35.12
N ASN A 886 -17.87 -6.12 35.24
CA ASN A 886 -18.63 -5.02 35.88
C ASN A 886 -18.72 -3.70 35.07
N ALA A 887 -18.42 -3.70 33.77
CA ALA A 887 -18.46 -2.47 32.98
C ALA A 887 -19.91 -2.03 32.65
N SER A 888 -20.20 -0.71 32.69
CA SER A 888 -21.51 -0.19 32.23
C SER A 888 -21.76 -0.63 30.79
N PRO A 889 -22.93 -1.20 30.46
CA PRO A 889 -23.26 -1.60 29.09
C PRO A 889 -23.58 -0.37 28.21
N HIS A 890 -23.63 0.83 28.77
CA HIS A 890 -24.00 2.05 28.08
C HIS A 890 -22.76 2.91 27.80
N GLY A 891 -22.59 3.27 26.54
CA GLY A 891 -21.44 4.04 26.08
C GLY A 891 -21.24 3.91 24.58
N PHE A 892 -20.10 4.38 24.13
CA PHE A 892 -19.65 4.33 22.74
C PHE A 892 -18.12 4.37 22.70
N ARG A 893 -17.54 4.15 21.53
CA ARG A 893 -16.13 4.35 21.27
C ARG A 893 -15.95 5.42 20.20
N LEU A 894 -15.10 6.41 20.47
CA LEU A 894 -14.73 7.44 19.51
C LEU A 894 -13.45 7.03 18.80
N ARG A 895 -13.46 7.00 17.47
CA ARG A 895 -12.23 6.91 16.67
C ARG A 895 -11.79 8.29 16.25
N LEU A 896 -10.58 8.66 16.64
CA LEU A 896 -9.98 9.97 16.42
C LEU A 896 -8.74 9.82 15.52
N LEU A 897 -8.48 10.83 14.68
CA LEU A 897 -7.28 10.89 13.85
C LEU A 897 -6.62 12.27 13.98
N GLU A 898 -5.33 12.30 14.36
CA GLU A 898 -4.50 13.50 14.27
C GLU A 898 -3.92 13.65 12.86
N THR A 899 -3.98 14.85 12.27
CA THR A 899 -3.70 15.04 10.83
C THR A 899 -2.50 15.92 10.51
N GLU A 900 -1.87 16.56 11.50
CA GLU A 900 -0.82 17.58 11.29
C GLU A 900 0.56 17.17 11.83
N GLY A 901 0.67 15.98 12.45
CA GLY A 901 1.89 15.51 13.10
C GLY A 901 2.15 16.16 14.45
N LEU A 902 1.11 16.64 15.13
CA LEU A 902 1.23 17.41 16.37
C LEU A 902 0.73 16.61 17.57
N HIS A 903 1.64 16.28 18.49
CA HIS A 903 1.29 15.71 19.80
C HIS A 903 0.63 16.77 20.68
N ARG A 904 -0.62 16.54 21.10
CA ARG A 904 -1.35 17.39 22.06
C ARG A 904 -2.30 16.60 22.96
N THR A 905 -2.60 17.15 24.13
CA THR A 905 -3.79 16.76 24.91
C THR A 905 -4.94 17.67 24.52
N ILE A 906 -6.07 17.09 24.14
CA ILE A 906 -7.26 17.83 23.70
C ILE A 906 -8.47 17.48 24.57
N PRO A 907 -9.28 18.48 24.97
CA PRO A 907 -10.55 18.23 25.63
C PRO A 907 -11.59 17.76 24.61
N ILE A 908 -12.34 16.71 24.93
CA ILE A 908 -13.53 16.29 24.19
C ILE A 908 -14.75 16.42 25.09
N HIS A 909 -15.70 17.24 24.68
CA HIS A 909 -16.99 17.35 25.36
C HIS A 909 -18.01 16.46 24.64
N CYS A 910 -18.81 15.75 25.43
CA CYS A 910 -19.90 14.91 24.97
C CYS A 910 -21.24 15.50 25.46
N PHE A 911 -22.31 15.27 24.71
CA PHE A 911 -23.66 15.70 25.09
C PHE A 911 -24.21 15.01 26.35
N ARG A 912 -23.56 13.93 26.81
CA ARG A 912 -23.78 13.28 28.11
C ARG A 912 -22.48 13.32 28.91
N THR A 913 -22.59 13.61 30.20
CA THR A 913 -21.44 13.60 31.12
C THR A 913 -20.87 12.19 31.22
N PRO A 914 -19.59 11.98 30.84
CA PRO A 914 -18.95 10.67 30.91
C PRO A 914 -18.62 10.28 32.37
N ASN A 915 -18.78 9.01 32.71
CA ASN A 915 -18.41 8.44 34.02
C ASN A 915 -17.03 7.77 33.98
N GLU A 916 -16.69 7.14 32.85
CA GLU A 916 -15.43 6.44 32.64
C GLU A 916 -15.00 6.63 31.19
N ALA A 917 -13.70 6.79 30.97
CA ALA A 917 -13.12 6.79 29.64
C ALA A 917 -11.76 6.08 29.60
N LEU A 918 -11.56 5.27 28.56
CA LEU A 918 -10.38 4.42 28.37
C LEU A 918 -9.89 4.54 26.93
N GLN A 919 -8.60 4.75 26.73
CA GLN A 919 -7.96 4.55 25.45
C GLN A 919 -7.75 3.05 25.26
N VAL A 920 -8.19 2.53 24.12
CA VAL A 920 -8.14 1.09 23.82
C VAL A 920 -7.43 0.83 22.49
N ASP A 921 -6.87 -0.37 22.35
CA ASP A 921 -6.41 -0.86 21.06
C ASP A 921 -7.59 -1.31 20.17
N LEU A 922 -7.29 -1.84 18.98
CA LEU A 922 -8.33 -2.29 18.05
C LEU A 922 -8.96 -3.64 18.46
N ASN A 923 -8.37 -4.35 19.43
CA ASN A 923 -8.91 -5.55 20.05
C ASN A 923 -9.72 -5.27 21.35
N GLY A 924 -9.83 -4.00 21.76
CA GLY A 924 -10.50 -3.57 22.99
C GLY A 924 -9.70 -3.72 24.29
N GLU A 925 -8.39 -3.99 24.20
CA GLU A 925 -7.52 -3.96 25.37
C GLU A 925 -7.25 -2.52 25.80
N THR A 926 -7.26 -2.28 27.12
CA THR A 926 -6.99 -0.95 27.67
C THR A 926 -5.52 -0.59 27.55
N LEU A 927 -5.22 0.47 26.81
CA LEU A 927 -3.89 1.05 26.70
C LEU A 927 -3.64 2.07 27.81
N ALA A 928 -4.62 2.94 28.08
CA ALA A 928 -4.52 3.97 29.11
C ALA A 928 -5.90 4.40 29.63
N THR A 929 -5.94 4.93 30.85
CA THR A 929 -7.13 5.63 31.38
C THR A 929 -7.14 7.07 30.89
N VAL A 930 -8.29 7.55 30.43
CA VAL A 930 -8.48 8.93 29.98
C VAL A 930 -9.09 9.75 31.13
N PRO A 931 -8.38 10.79 31.64
CA PRO A 931 -8.91 11.64 32.69
C PRO A 931 -10.18 12.40 32.25
N ILE A 932 -11.10 12.60 33.20
CA ILE A 932 -12.31 13.41 33.02
C ILE A 932 -12.19 14.65 33.91
N GLU A 933 -12.06 15.82 33.29
CA GLU A 933 -11.90 17.10 33.97
C GLU A 933 -12.92 18.11 33.44
N ASN A 934 -13.65 18.79 34.32
CA ASN A 934 -14.72 19.73 33.95
C ASN A 934 -15.71 19.14 32.93
N GLU A 935 -16.15 17.90 33.16
CA GLU A 935 -17.06 17.14 32.28
C GLU A 935 -16.51 16.85 30.86
N ALA A 936 -15.19 17.02 30.65
CA ALA A 936 -14.53 16.76 29.37
C ALA A 936 -13.47 15.67 29.49
N LEU A 937 -13.38 14.84 28.45
CA LEU A 937 -12.33 13.83 28.30
C LEU A 937 -11.01 14.52 27.93
N GLN A 938 -9.93 14.25 28.66
CA GLN A 938 -8.59 14.78 28.35
C GLN A 938 -7.81 13.74 27.55
N VAL A 939 -8.01 13.72 26.22
CA VAL A 939 -7.39 12.72 25.34
C VAL A 939 -6.01 13.19 24.92
N ASN A 940 -4.99 12.40 25.28
CA ASN A 940 -3.62 12.61 24.84
C ASN A 940 -3.42 11.89 23.49
N ILE A 941 -3.13 12.64 22.42
CA ILE A 941 -2.99 12.09 21.08
C ILE A 941 -1.63 12.49 20.48
N ALA A 942 -0.85 11.50 20.04
CA ALA A 942 0.42 11.70 19.36
C ALA A 942 0.20 12.21 17.93
N GLY A 943 1.27 12.70 17.29
CA GLY A 943 1.19 13.17 15.90
C GLY A 943 0.82 12.01 14.96
N TYR A 944 -0.09 12.24 14.03
CA TYR A 944 -0.59 11.23 13.08
C TYR A 944 -1.23 9.99 13.72
N GLU A 945 -1.56 10.04 15.02
CA GLU A 945 -2.12 8.91 15.75
C GLU A 945 -3.59 8.67 15.37
N MET A 946 -3.98 7.40 15.20
CA MET A 946 -5.38 6.98 15.04
C MET A 946 -5.87 6.33 16.34
N CYS A 947 -6.46 7.09 17.25
CA CYS A 947 -6.80 6.67 18.61
C CYS A 947 -8.27 6.24 18.77
N ASP A 948 -8.52 5.11 19.46
CA ASP A 948 -9.86 4.69 19.87
C ASP A 948 -10.07 4.96 21.38
N VAL A 949 -11.13 5.69 21.74
CA VAL A 949 -11.47 6.05 23.12
C VAL A 949 -12.85 5.51 23.47
N GLU A 950 -12.91 4.52 24.36
CA GLU A 950 -14.18 4.06 24.96
C GLU A 950 -14.66 5.06 25.99
N VAL A 951 -15.95 5.38 25.96
CA VAL A 951 -16.61 6.32 26.86
C VAL A 951 -17.87 5.64 27.40
N ARG A 952 -18.01 5.59 28.72
CA ARG A 952 -19.15 4.97 29.41
C ARG A 952 -19.87 6.00 30.29
N TYR A 953 -21.18 5.86 30.40
CA TYR A 953 -22.06 6.71 31.21
C TYR A 953 -23.11 5.90 31.97
#